data_AF-A0A3S4V831-F1
#
_entry.id   AF-A0A3S4V831-F1
#
_cell.length_a   1.000
_cell.length_b   1.000
_cell.length_c   1.000
_cell.angle_alpha   90.00
_cell.angle_beta   90.00
_cell.angle_gamma   90.00
#
_symmetry.space_group_name_H-M   'P 1'
#
loop_
_entity.id
_entity.type
_entity.pdbx_description
1 polymer ?
#
loop_
_entity_poly.entity_id
_entity_poly.type
_entity_poly.pdbx_seq_one_letter_code
_entity_poly.pdbx_strand_id
1 'polypeptide(L)'
;MKKSIVLISLLMMLPLGSNACGPFPRVHNYYMMNVVGESNSPLASPDFITPLTAYWKSYTGLKEGFFDDDCKLLIEAAKLKKDAEMLTYVRHIAKYQHICERRKESWDYPSKEELALHKAQIMRMRAAALAYKGSRLTQQYTLLLMRSYLLDNNVKGILLAWTTRASRLPVGIYKEMCRNIYAYALLNNGKREEALAIYVSQGDVASIQWAARNFQHLDGIQSFYNGNANSPALRWLVQNFVNNVQENVDCEWMEDYTDTEDDGFKSEAKAFMAFAERVVRDGKSREPALWKAASAMISYTLGDTKKAEEKSHLAMTMSGTLLERDNARAIHLLAVTALMREGHSFDAGFIVKELRFLDGKRDQKAFELSYYGRVLDRIMSQNIIEYYAKRHNINMAVAGRGMLERADSPEDEGEFKYDPGHARYSSYEEYFCDLDSMTADQLRDYMAFIHKKQYDDALEQYILTKNTFRDADYFNDLLATKLIAEGRFAEALPVLKKVPLAYVNSLGMSVYMVRRDYKKPRWLVRQRVNDELDDYGVPSLEDIPLKHNQKIAFCEEMNSLEQRYKLANNATRPELAMQLAVRYYQASCYGDCWYLTHYDKLFGDSTRFWEKNFAQQAMIYLDVAKQEKSLRQEALYARAFVQNSITSNGLWWLYDEEEHYKAVKNDVACEQAYDELLGYIRKNPSQVADYVSRCDVIRKDLKAVGMAYSR
;
A
#
# COMPACT_ATOMS: atom_id res chain seq x y z
N MET A 1 30.78 -7.36 9.97
CA MET A 1 29.67 -7.41 8.99
C MET A 1 30.20 -7.51 7.55
N LYS A 2 30.66 -8.69 7.11
CA LYS A 2 31.39 -8.87 5.82
C LYS A 2 31.05 -10.16 5.04
N LYS A 3 30.01 -10.94 5.39
CA LYS A 3 30.01 -12.39 5.06
C LYS A 3 28.75 -13.06 4.48
N SER A 4 27.66 -12.37 4.14
CA SER A 4 26.38 -13.11 4.00
C SER A 4 25.59 -12.96 2.69
N ILE A 5 26.21 -12.66 1.53
CA ILE A 5 25.43 -12.46 0.27
C ILE A 5 26.04 -13.19 -0.94
N VAL A 6 26.28 -14.50 -0.81
CA VAL A 6 26.41 -15.39 -2.00
C VAL A 6 25.55 -16.64 -1.82
N LEU A 7 24.67 -16.60 -0.83
CA LEU A 7 23.64 -17.60 -0.59
C LEU A 7 22.33 -17.24 -1.33
N ILE A 8 22.24 -16.08 -1.97
CA ILE A 8 20.96 -15.44 -2.31
C ILE A 8 20.20 -16.07 -3.51
N SER A 9 20.80 -16.89 -4.38
CA SER A 9 20.09 -17.38 -5.58
C SER A 9 19.00 -18.45 -5.34
N LEU A 10 18.61 -18.69 -4.08
CA LEU A 10 17.47 -19.54 -3.68
C LEU A 10 16.67 -18.95 -2.51
N LEU A 11 16.99 -17.72 -2.08
CA LEU A 11 16.83 -17.31 -0.67
C LEU A 11 16.04 -16.02 -0.43
N MET A 12 15.29 -15.50 -1.41
CA MET A 12 14.37 -14.37 -1.23
C MET A 12 12.94 -14.69 -1.67
N MET A 13 12.26 -15.53 -0.89
CA MET A 13 10.83 -15.82 -1.03
C MET A 13 10.10 -15.87 0.33
N LEU A 14 10.54 -15.08 1.31
CA LEU A 14 9.72 -14.81 2.48
C LEU A 14 9.63 -13.30 2.66
N PRO A 15 8.42 -12.70 2.57
CA PRO A 15 8.24 -11.32 2.96
C PRO A 15 8.59 -11.22 4.45
N LEU A 16 9.65 -10.49 4.77
CA LEU A 16 9.88 -10.00 6.12
C LEU A 16 8.81 -8.93 6.36
N GLY A 17 7.61 -9.38 6.75
CA GLY A 17 6.58 -8.54 7.32
C GLY A 17 7.05 -8.08 8.70
N SER A 18 7.90 -7.06 8.75
CA SER A 18 7.98 -6.21 9.93
C SER A 18 6.66 -5.45 10.00
N ASN A 19 5.70 -5.99 10.75
CA ASN A 19 4.43 -5.33 11.06
C ASN A 19 4.63 -4.27 12.15
N ALA A 20 5.45 -3.27 11.83
CA ALA A 20 5.64 -2.07 12.64
C ALA A 20 5.52 -0.82 11.75
N CYS A 21 4.51 -0.79 10.88
CA CYS A 21 4.13 0.38 10.12
C CYS A 21 2.60 0.45 10.17
N GLY A 22 2.05 1.56 10.68
CA GLY A 22 0.68 1.92 10.32
C GLY A 22 0.57 2.01 8.79
N PRO A 23 -0.62 1.84 8.21
CA PRO A 23 -0.79 1.91 6.76
C PRO A 23 -0.31 3.28 6.26
N PHE A 24 0.77 3.29 5.50
CA PHE A 24 1.21 4.47 4.77
C PHE A 24 0.23 4.68 3.60
N PRO A 25 -0.16 5.94 3.29
CA PRO A 25 -0.96 6.21 2.09
C PRO A 25 -0.25 5.66 0.85
N ARG A 26 -1.03 5.18 -0.14
CA ARG A 26 -0.48 4.66 -1.39
C ARG A 26 0.41 5.74 -2.03
N VAL A 27 1.64 5.36 -2.36
CA VAL A 27 2.60 6.26 -3.03
C VAL A 27 2.67 5.93 -4.52
N HIS A 28 2.38 6.91 -5.36
CA HIS A 28 2.44 6.78 -6.83
C HIS A 28 3.81 7.16 -7.43
N ASN A 29 4.85 7.21 -6.59
CA ASN A 29 6.19 7.70 -6.94
C ASN A 29 7.09 6.59 -7.53
N TYR A 30 6.53 5.73 -8.39
CA TYR A 30 7.29 4.61 -8.92
C TYR A 30 8.45 5.02 -9.85
N TYR A 31 9.51 4.22 -9.88
CA TYR A 31 10.68 4.47 -10.73
C TYR A 31 10.39 4.33 -12.21
N MET A 32 10.87 5.30 -12.97
CA MET A 32 10.70 5.34 -14.43
C MET A 32 11.81 4.63 -15.18
N MET A 33 13.03 4.51 -14.63
CA MET A 33 14.15 3.85 -15.29
C MET A 33 14.15 2.34 -15.01
N ASN A 34 13.99 1.53 -16.05
CA ASN A 34 14.12 0.06 -16.02
C ASN A 34 14.68 -0.44 -17.35
N VAL A 35 15.98 -0.76 -17.34
CA VAL A 35 16.77 -1.21 -18.49
C VAL A 35 17.53 -2.51 -18.21
N VAL A 36 17.41 -3.06 -16.99
CA VAL A 36 17.94 -4.38 -16.61
C VAL A 36 16.86 -5.45 -16.42
N GLY A 37 15.57 -5.08 -16.49
CA GLY A 37 14.46 -6.03 -16.49
C GLY A 37 14.11 -6.57 -15.11
N GLU A 38 14.06 -5.69 -14.10
CA GLU A 38 13.66 -6.08 -12.74
C GLU A 38 12.19 -6.56 -12.77
N SER A 39 11.98 -7.85 -12.52
CA SER A 39 10.67 -8.44 -12.30
C SER A 39 10.31 -8.38 -10.81
N ASN A 40 9.17 -7.76 -10.49
CA ASN A 40 8.21 -7.96 -9.39
C ASN A 40 8.70 -8.35 -7.96
N SER A 41 9.99 -8.32 -7.62
CA SER A 41 10.50 -8.74 -6.31
C SER A 41 11.73 -7.92 -5.90
N PRO A 42 11.94 -7.63 -4.60
CA PRO A 42 13.19 -7.05 -4.15
C PRO A 42 14.35 -7.95 -4.62
N LEU A 43 15.23 -7.38 -5.45
CA LEU A 43 16.42 -7.97 -6.07
C LEU A 43 16.14 -9.26 -6.88
N ALA A 44 15.83 -9.07 -8.17
CA ALA A 44 15.78 -10.16 -9.14
C ALA A 44 17.05 -11.02 -9.08
N SER A 45 16.89 -12.26 -8.64
CA SER A 45 17.88 -13.33 -8.74
C SER A 45 17.68 -14.06 -10.07
N PRO A 46 18.72 -14.71 -10.63
CA PRO A 46 18.55 -15.53 -11.81
C PRO A 46 17.48 -16.61 -11.54
N ASP A 47 16.58 -16.87 -12.50
CA ASP A 47 15.59 -17.95 -12.37
C ASP A 47 16.26 -19.32 -12.46
N PHE A 48 16.88 -19.71 -11.36
CA PHE A 48 17.38 -21.05 -11.14
C PHE A 48 16.31 -21.98 -10.57
N ILE A 49 15.22 -21.41 -10.05
CA ILE A 49 14.18 -22.14 -9.32
C ILE A 49 13.34 -22.95 -10.29
N THR A 50 12.77 -22.34 -11.32
CA THR A 50 11.90 -23.02 -12.29
C THR A 50 12.54 -24.27 -12.90
N PRO A 51 13.76 -24.21 -13.49
CA PRO A 51 14.40 -25.40 -14.04
C PRO A 51 14.81 -26.42 -12.98
N LEU A 52 15.18 -25.99 -11.77
CA LEU A 52 15.50 -26.91 -10.66
C LEU A 52 14.24 -27.63 -10.16
N THR A 53 13.13 -26.92 -10.04
CA THR A 53 11.81 -27.45 -9.70
C THR A 53 11.35 -28.44 -10.75
N ALA A 54 11.52 -28.16 -12.05
CA ALA A 54 11.20 -29.11 -13.12
C ALA A 54 11.98 -30.43 -12.98
N TYR A 55 13.28 -30.35 -12.64
CA TYR A 55 14.10 -31.54 -12.37
C TYR A 55 13.55 -32.35 -11.18
N TRP A 56 13.28 -31.70 -10.04
CA TRP A 56 12.81 -32.41 -8.85
C TRP A 56 11.38 -32.92 -8.98
N LYS A 57 10.50 -32.19 -9.66
CA LYS A 57 9.16 -32.66 -10.04
C LYS A 57 9.24 -33.91 -10.90
N SER A 58 10.14 -33.96 -11.89
CA SER A 58 10.35 -35.17 -12.69
C SER A 58 10.87 -36.34 -11.85
N TYR A 59 11.67 -36.07 -10.81
CA TYR A 59 12.20 -37.12 -9.95
C TYR A 59 11.16 -37.65 -8.96
N THR A 60 10.42 -36.77 -8.27
CA THR A 60 9.50 -37.12 -7.17
C THR A 60 8.07 -37.36 -7.63
N GLY A 61 7.63 -36.74 -8.72
CA GLY A 61 6.22 -36.67 -9.14
C GLY A 61 5.41 -35.58 -8.42
N LEU A 62 6.01 -34.78 -7.54
CA LEU A 62 5.34 -33.76 -6.73
C LEU A 62 5.57 -32.35 -7.30
N LYS A 63 4.68 -31.41 -6.97
CA LYS A 63 4.71 -30.04 -7.51
C LYS A 63 5.64 -29.09 -6.75
N GLU A 64 5.79 -29.26 -5.44
CA GLU A 64 6.54 -28.35 -4.55
C GLU A 64 7.04 -29.06 -3.27
N GLY A 65 7.65 -28.30 -2.35
CA GLY A 65 8.10 -28.77 -1.03
C GLY A 65 9.40 -29.58 -1.02
N PHE A 66 10.20 -29.53 -2.09
CA PHE A 66 11.36 -30.42 -2.25
C PHE A 66 12.44 -30.22 -1.19
N PHE A 67 12.61 -29.01 -0.68
CA PHE A 67 13.69 -28.65 0.22
C PHE A 67 13.21 -28.51 1.67
N ASP A 68 11.93 -28.67 1.96
CA ASP A 68 11.37 -28.47 3.30
C ASP A 68 11.80 -29.61 4.25
N ASP A 69 11.75 -29.35 5.55
CA ASP A 69 12.05 -30.30 6.63
C ASP A 69 13.36 -31.10 6.38
N ASP A 70 14.48 -30.41 6.13
CA ASP A 70 15.76 -31.05 5.81
C ASP A 70 15.68 -32.01 4.59
N CYS A 71 14.95 -31.60 3.55
CA CYS A 71 14.70 -32.39 2.34
C CYS A 71 14.00 -33.74 2.60
N LYS A 72 13.15 -33.84 3.63
CA LYS A 72 12.45 -35.10 4.02
C LYS A 72 11.75 -35.76 2.83
N LEU A 73 11.03 -34.97 2.04
CA LEU A 73 10.32 -35.43 0.84
C LEU A 73 11.26 -36.09 -0.18
N LEU A 74 12.41 -35.48 -0.46
CA LEU A 74 13.40 -36.04 -1.39
C LEU A 74 14.04 -37.33 -0.85
N ILE A 75 14.25 -37.42 0.46
CA ILE A 75 14.77 -38.62 1.12
C ILE A 75 13.77 -39.77 0.99
N GLU A 76 12.49 -39.51 1.24
CA GLU A 76 11.42 -40.51 1.11
C GLU A 76 11.24 -40.97 -0.34
N ALA A 77 11.24 -40.05 -1.30
CA ALA A 77 11.18 -40.38 -2.72
C ALA A 77 12.36 -41.27 -3.17
N ALA A 78 13.58 -40.96 -2.72
CA ALA A 78 14.75 -41.78 -3.04
C ALA A 78 14.69 -43.18 -2.40
N LYS A 79 14.18 -43.30 -1.17
CA LYS A 79 13.95 -44.60 -0.51
C LYS A 79 12.90 -45.43 -1.24
N LEU A 80 11.77 -44.82 -1.61
CA LEU A 80 10.68 -45.49 -2.35
C LEU A 80 11.18 -46.05 -3.68
N LYS A 81 12.00 -45.26 -4.40
CA LYS A 81 12.62 -45.65 -5.67
C LYS A 81 13.82 -46.58 -5.53
N LYS A 82 14.22 -46.91 -4.29
CA LYS A 82 15.43 -47.70 -3.97
C LYS A 82 16.70 -47.11 -4.60
N ASP A 83 16.76 -45.80 -4.74
CA ASP A 83 17.87 -45.07 -5.37
C ASP A 83 18.91 -44.67 -4.32
N ALA A 84 19.83 -45.60 -4.02
CA ALA A 84 20.86 -45.41 -2.99
C ALA A 84 21.83 -44.25 -3.30
N GLU A 85 22.12 -44.03 -4.58
CA GLU A 85 23.03 -42.97 -5.03
C GLU A 85 22.39 -41.58 -4.85
N MET A 86 21.10 -41.42 -5.20
CA MET A 86 20.36 -40.18 -4.92
C MET A 86 20.14 -39.96 -3.43
N LEU A 87 19.79 -41.01 -2.69
CA LEU A 87 19.61 -40.93 -1.24
C LEU A 87 20.87 -40.38 -0.55
N THR A 88 22.04 -40.82 -1.00
CA THR A 88 23.34 -40.30 -0.49
C THR A 88 23.53 -38.83 -0.85
N TYR A 89 23.22 -38.44 -2.08
CA TYR A 89 23.32 -37.05 -2.53
C TYR A 89 22.38 -36.10 -1.77
N VAL A 90 21.09 -36.46 -1.64
CA VAL A 90 20.08 -35.66 -0.95
C VAL A 90 20.45 -35.44 0.53
N ARG A 91 21.02 -36.45 1.20
CA ARG A 91 21.54 -36.28 2.58
C ARG A 91 22.66 -35.24 2.67
N HIS A 92 23.42 -35.01 1.60
CA HIS A 92 24.39 -33.92 1.55
C HIS A 92 23.73 -32.56 1.24
N ILE A 93 22.66 -32.53 0.43
CA ILE A 93 21.86 -31.31 0.23
C ILE A 93 21.20 -30.89 1.55
N ALA A 94 20.57 -31.80 2.29
CA ALA A 94 19.94 -31.48 3.57
C ALA A 94 20.93 -30.80 4.53
N LYS A 95 22.15 -31.35 4.66
CA LYS A 95 23.23 -30.75 5.45
C LYS A 95 23.65 -29.38 4.93
N TYR A 96 23.71 -29.20 3.61
CA TYR A 96 23.99 -27.91 3.01
C TYR A 96 22.92 -26.89 3.45
N GLN A 97 21.64 -27.22 3.28
CA GLN A 97 20.52 -26.36 3.59
C GLN A 97 20.46 -25.98 5.07
N HIS A 98 20.61 -26.95 5.96
CA HIS A 98 20.68 -26.71 7.41
C HIS A 98 21.75 -25.68 7.79
N ILE A 99 22.94 -25.76 7.18
CA ILE A 99 24.02 -24.76 7.38
C ILE A 99 23.61 -23.40 6.81
N CYS A 100 22.89 -23.36 5.69
CA CYS A 100 22.42 -22.12 5.08
C CYS A 100 21.37 -21.42 5.96
N GLU A 101 20.39 -22.17 6.47
CA GLU A 101 19.33 -21.66 7.34
C GLU A 101 19.86 -21.14 8.66
N ARG A 102 20.78 -21.87 9.31
CA ARG A 102 21.46 -21.38 10.53
C ARG A 102 22.36 -20.17 10.33
N ARG A 103 22.69 -19.84 9.07
CA ARG A 103 23.46 -18.62 8.73
C ARG A 103 22.56 -17.45 8.32
N LYS A 104 21.23 -17.64 8.26
CA LYS A 104 20.26 -16.53 8.15
C LYS A 104 20.34 -15.68 9.41
N GLU A 105 19.83 -14.46 9.36
CA GLU A 105 19.76 -13.52 10.48
C GLU A 105 18.98 -14.10 11.66
N SER A 106 19.64 -14.91 12.47
CA SER A 106 19.25 -15.16 13.85
C SER A 106 19.85 -14.04 14.69
N TRP A 107 19.03 -13.44 15.56
CA TRP A 107 19.51 -12.55 16.61
C TRP A 107 20.56 -13.24 17.52
N ASP A 108 20.59 -14.58 17.51
CA ASP A 108 21.56 -15.42 18.20
C ASP A 108 22.79 -15.73 17.33
N TYR A 109 23.97 -15.46 17.88
CA TYR A 109 25.25 -15.83 17.27
C TYR A 109 25.56 -17.32 17.49
N PRO A 110 26.08 -18.04 16.49
CA PRO A 110 26.43 -19.46 16.65
C PRO A 110 27.58 -19.66 17.64
N SER A 111 27.51 -20.73 18.43
CA SER A 111 28.58 -21.08 19.38
C SER A 111 29.86 -21.54 18.67
N LYS A 112 30.97 -21.64 19.42
CA LYS A 112 32.25 -22.16 18.87
C LYS A 112 32.10 -23.62 18.44
N GLU A 113 31.35 -24.41 19.20
CA GLU A 113 31.05 -25.81 18.93
C GLU A 113 30.24 -25.96 17.64
N GLU A 114 29.24 -25.10 17.44
CA GLU A 114 28.43 -25.08 16.22
C GLU A 114 29.24 -24.69 14.99
N LEU A 115 30.11 -23.68 15.10
CA LEU A 115 31.03 -23.31 14.02
C LEU A 115 31.98 -24.46 13.67
N ALA A 116 32.50 -25.19 14.67
CA ALA A 116 33.33 -26.36 14.44
C ALA A 116 32.56 -27.51 13.75
N LEU A 117 31.31 -27.75 14.18
CA LEU A 117 30.43 -28.75 13.57
C LEU A 117 30.12 -28.40 12.11
N HIS A 118 29.77 -27.14 11.81
CA HIS A 118 29.53 -26.67 10.44
C HIS A 118 30.78 -26.87 9.56
N LYS A 119 31.96 -26.52 10.08
CA LYS A 119 33.22 -26.72 9.34
C LYS A 119 33.48 -28.21 9.05
N ALA A 120 33.26 -29.09 10.02
CA ALA A 120 33.39 -30.54 9.83
C ALA A 120 32.40 -31.08 8.79
N GLN A 121 31.16 -30.60 8.79
CA GLN A 121 30.15 -30.98 7.80
C GLN A 121 30.52 -30.52 6.38
N ILE A 122 31.00 -29.28 6.21
CA ILE A 122 31.49 -28.75 4.93
C ILE A 122 32.64 -29.61 4.39
N MET A 123 33.61 -29.98 5.24
CA MET A 123 34.73 -30.86 4.85
C MET A 123 34.25 -32.25 4.41
N ARG A 124 33.28 -32.85 5.10
CA ARG A 124 32.69 -34.14 4.71
C ARG A 124 31.97 -34.07 3.37
N MET A 125 31.19 -33.02 3.13
CA MET A 125 30.52 -32.80 1.84
C MET A 125 31.53 -32.62 0.70
N ARG A 126 32.59 -31.85 0.94
CA ARG A 126 33.69 -31.66 -0.02
C ARG A 126 34.37 -32.98 -0.37
N ALA A 127 34.71 -33.78 0.65
CA ALA A 127 35.34 -35.08 0.45
C ALA A 127 34.45 -36.03 -0.36
N ALA A 128 33.16 -36.10 -0.03
CA ALA A 128 32.19 -36.90 -0.78
C ALA A 128 32.09 -36.47 -2.26
N ALA A 129 32.03 -35.16 -2.52
CA ALA A 129 31.98 -34.63 -3.89
C ALA A 129 33.29 -34.84 -4.68
N LEU A 130 34.44 -34.85 -4.01
CA LEU A 130 35.72 -35.18 -4.65
C LEU A 130 35.84 -36.68 -4.97
N ALA A 131 35.32 -37.54 -4.08
CA ALA A 131 35.39 -38.99 -4.18
C ALA A 131 34.35 -39.60 -5.14
N TYR A 132 33.28 -38.88 -5.47
CA TYR A 132 32.24 -39.36 -6.38
C TYR A 132 32.82 -39.70 -7.77
N LYS A 133 32.62 -40.96 -8.22
CA LYS A 133 33.09 -41.51 -9.51
C LYS A 133 31.96 -41.91 -10.47
N GLY A 134 30.70 -41.79 -10.05
CA GLY A 134 29.56 -42.10 -10.90
C GLY A 134 29.39 -41.08 -12.03
N SER A 135 28.65 -41.44 -13.07
CA SER A 135 28.34 -40.54 -14.19
C SER A 135 27.02 -39.78 -14.00
N ARG A 136 26.01 -40.43 -13.38
CA ARG A 136 24.62 -39.94 -13.31
C ARG A 136 24.45 -38.62 -12.54
N LEU A 137 25.10 -38.48 -11.38
CA LEU A 137 25.01 -37.30 -10.50
C LEU A 137 26.25 -36.40 -10.57
N THR A 138 27.01 -36.47 -11.66
CA THR A 138 28.26 -35.70 -11.81
C THR A 138 28.03 -34.19 -11.69
N GLN A 139 26.95 -33.67 -12.30
CA GLN A 139 26.63 -32.23 -12.27
C GLN A 139 26.27 -31.79 -10.84
N GLN A 140 25.45 -32.58 -10.17
CA GLN A 140 24.97 -32.42 -8.80
C GLN A 140 26.13 -32.38 -7.79
N TYR A 141 27.03 -33.35 -7.85
CA TYR A 141 28.22 -33.41 -6.98
C TYR A 141 29.25 -32.33 -7.34
N THR A 142 29.34 -31.90 -8.61
CA THR A 142 30.21 -30.76 -8.98
C THR A 142 29.69 -29.46 -8.37
N LEU A 143 28.38 -29.20 -8.41
CA LEU A 143 27.78 -28.05 -7.74
C LEU A 143 27.98 -28.13 -6.22
N LEU A 144 27.78 -29.31 -5.61
CA LEU A 144 28.02 -29.52 -4.18
C LEU A 144 29.48 -29.20 -3.79
N LEU A 145 30.44 -29.60 -4.63
CA LEU A 145 31.85 -29.26 -4.43
C LEU A 145 32.06 -27.74 -4.42
N MET A 146 31.54 -27.03 -5.43
CA MET A 146 31.68 -25.57 -5.51
C MET A 146 30.98 -24.85 -4.36
N ARG A 147 29.76 -25.29 -3.97
CA ARG A 147 29.06 -24.79 -2.78
C ARG A 147 29.86 -25.02 -1.49
N SER A 148 30.53 -26.15 -1.36
CA SER A 148 31.40 -26.42 -0.19
C SER A 148 32.61 -25.49 -0.14
N TYR A 149 33.15 -25.07 -1.28
CA TYR A 149 34.22 -24.08 -1.31
C TYR A 149 33.69 -22.68 -1.03
N LEU A 150 32.50 -22.35 -1.52
CA LEU A 150 31.84 -21.08 -1.26
C LEU A 150 31.55 -20.87 0.24
N LEU A 151 30.99 -21.87 0.93
CA LEU A 151 30.68 -21.79 2.36
C LEU A 151 31.92 -21.56 3.25
N ASP A 152 33.10 -21.95 2.76
CA ASP A 152 34.42 -21.77 3.39
C ASP A 152 35.18 -20.52 2.89
N ASN A 153 34.60 -19.75 1.95
CA ASN A 153 35.27 -18.64 1.26
C ASN A 153 36.60 -19.07 0.57
N ASN A 154 36.66 -20.29 0.04
CA ASN A 154 37.84 -20.83 -0.61
C ASN A 154 37.85 -20.51 -2.12
N VAL A 155 38.22 -19.28 -2.47
CA VAL A 155 38.27 -18.77 -3.84
C VAL A 155 39.13 -19.64 -4.76
N LYS A 156 40.32 -20.07 -4.31
CA LYS A 156 41.23 -20.94 -5.09
C LYS A 156 40.58 -22.29 -5.40
N GLY A 157 39.86 -22.87 -4.44
CA GLY A 157 39.11 -24.11 -4.62
C GLY A 157 38.00 -23.99 -5.66
N ILE A 158 37.26 -22.88 -5.65
CA ILE A 158 36.22 -22.60 -6.66
C ILE A 158 36.83 -22.51 -8.06
N LEU A 159 37.93 -21.76 -8.24
CA LEU A 159 38.61 -21.62 -9.52
C LEU A 159 39.11 -22.97 -10.05
N LEU A 160 39.69 -23.80 -9.17
CA LEU A 160 40.15 -25.14 -9.53
C LEU A 160 38.98 -26.06 -9.92
N ALA A 161 37.89 -26.05 -9.15
CA ALA A 161 36.70 -26.85 -9.45
C ALA A 161 36.05 -26.45 -10.79
N TRP A 162 36.02 -25.16 -11.11
CA TRP A 162 35.51 -24.67 -12.38
C TRP A 162 36.36 -25.15 -13.57
N THR A 163 37.66 -24.93 -13.51
CA THR A 163 38.59 -25.24 -14.61
C THR A 163 38.73 -26.75 -14.87
N THR A 164 38.69 -27.57 -13.82
CA THR A 164 38.92 -29.02 -13.93
C THR A 164 37.63 -29.83 -14.12
N ARG A 165 36.49 -29.33 -13.63
CA ARG A 165 35.22 -30.08 -13.62
C ARG A 165 34.05 -29.29 -14.24
N ALA A 166 33.64 -28.18 -13.64
CA ALA A 166 32.35 -27.55 -13.94
C ALA A 166 32.24 -26.98 -15.37
N SER A 167 33.33 -26.42 -15.92
CA SER A 167 33.37 -25.89 -17.29
C SER A 167 33.09 -26.94 -18.37
N ARG A 168 33.37 -28.22 -18.08
CA ARG A 168 33.19 -29.38 -18.97
C ARG A 168 31.80 -30.02 -18.87
N LEU A 169 30.96 -29.58 -17.94
CA LEU A 169 29.59 -30.07 -17.83
C LEU A 169 28.79 -29.68 -19.10
N PRO A 170 27.78 -30.47 -19.48
CA PRO A 170 26.82 -30.06 -20.49
C PRO A 170 26.09 -28.78 -20.06
N VAL A 171 25.58 -28.01 -21.03
CA VAL A 171 24.75 -26.84 -20.75
C VAL A 171 23.50 -27.29 -19.99
N GLY A 172 23.20 -26.64 -18.87
CA GLY A 172 22.08 -27.00 -17.99
C GLY A 172 22.13 -26.25 -16.66
N ILE A 173 21.07 -26.35 -15.86
CA ILE A 173 20.89 -25.56 -14.64
C ILE A 173 22.05 -25.69 -13.64
N TYR A 174 22.56 -26.91 -13.43
CA TYR A 174 23.68 -27.13 -12.51
C TYR A 174 24.96 -26.45 -12.98
N LYS A 175 25.22 -26.39 -14.31
CA LYS A 175 26.36 -25.67 -14.86
C LYS A 175 26.20 -24.17 -14.66
N GLU A 176 25.00 -23.63 -14.87
CA GLU A 176 24.73 -22.20 -14.66
C GLU A 176 24.87 -21.78 -13.19
N MET A 177 24.38 -22.60 -12.26
CA MET A 177 24.64 -22.40 -10.83
C MET A 177 26.14 -22.45 -10.49
N CYS A 178 26.90 -23.38 -11.09
CA CYS A 178 28.36 -23.41 -10.94
C CYS A 178 29.02 -22.15 -11.51
N ARG A 179 28.54 -21.67 -12.67
CA ARG A 179 29.05 -20.47 -13.35
C ARG A 179 28.82 -19.21 -12.51
N ASN A 180 27.71 -19.13 -11.79
CA ASN A 180 27.43 -18.07 -10.84
C ASN A 180 28.44 -18.06 -9.67
N ILE A 181 28.70 -19.23 -9.05
CA ILE A 181 29.72 -19.37 -8.00
C ILE A 181 31.13 -19.05 -8.54
N TYR A 182 31.40 -19.39 -9.81
CA TYR A 182 32.65 -19.02 -10.46
C TYR A 182 32.80 -17.51 -10.65
N ALA A 183 31.73 -16.78 -11.00
CA ALA A 183 31.73 -15.32 -11.05
C ALA A 183 32.09 -14.69 -9.69
N TYR A 184 31.63 -15.28 -8.58
CA TYR A 184 32.04 -14.85 -7.25
C TYR A 184 33.56 -14.99 -7.06
N ALA A 185 34.15 -16.11 -7.49
CA ALA A 185 35.60 -16.32 -7.39
C ALA A 185 36.40 -15.37 -8.30
N LEU A 186 35.89 -15.06 -9.49
CA LEU A 186 36.47 -14.05 -10.39
C LEU A 186 36.50 -12.67 -9.72
N LEU A 187 35.38 -12.26 -9.13
CA LEU A 187 35.26 -10.98 -8.43
C LEU A 187 36.28 -10.87 -7.28
N ASN A 188 36.42 -11.91 -6.46
CA ASN A 188 37.38 -11.94 -5.35
C ASN A 188 38.84 -12.09 -5.79
N ASN A 189 39.09 -12.38 -7.07
CA ASN A 189 40.42 -12.45 -7.66
C ASN A 189 40.73 -11.24 -8.58
N GLY A 190 39.99 -10.14 -8.43
CA GLY A 190 40.21 -8.88 -9.16
C GLY A 190 39.68 -8.86 -10.60
N LYS A 191 39.05 -9.94 -11.08
CA LYS A 191 38.50 -10.07 -12.45
C LYS A 191 37.05 -9.59 -12.51
N ARG A 192 36.82 -8.33 -12.17
CA ARG A 192 35.48 -7.75 -12.01
C ARG A 192 34.64 -7.77 -13.30
N GLU A 193 35.21 -7.34 -14.42
CA GLU A 193 34.49 -7.31 -15.72
C GLU A 193 34.03 -8.71 -16.16
N GLU A 194 34.89 -9.74 -15.99
CA GLU A 194 34.52 -11.13 -16.30
C GLU A 194 33.38 -11.63 -15.39
N ALA A 195 33.40 -11.27 -14.10
CA ALA A 195 32.34 -11.62 -13.16
C ALA A 195 31.01 -10.93 -13.52
N LEU A 196 31.05 -9.62 -13.79
CA LEU A 196 29.88 -8.82 -14.18
C LEU A 196 29.24 -9.34 -15.47
N ALA A 197 30.06 -9.71 -16.48
CA ALA A 197 29.55 -10.30 -17.72
C ALA A 197 28.73 -11.57 -17.45
N ILE A 198 29.15 -12.40 -16.48
CA ILE A 198 28.40 -13.59 -16.09
C ILE A 198 27.09 -13.19 -15.40
N TYR A 199 27.16 -12.35 -14.37
CA TYR A 199 25.96 -11.95 -13.60
C TYR A 199 24.90 -11.30 -14.49
N VAL A 200 25.31 -10.41 -15.39
CA VAL A 200 24.41 -9.78 -16.38
C VAL A 200 23.82 -10.81 -17.33
N SER A 201 24.62 -11.75 -17.84
CA SER A 201 24.10 -12.82 -18.70
C SER A 201 23.12 -13.77 -18.01
N GLN A 202 23.14 -13.80 -16.67
CA GLN A 202 22.25 -14.62 -15.85
C GLN A 202 21.04 -13.83 -15.32
N GLY A 203 21.02 -12.50 -15.46
CA GLY A 203 20.00 -11.66 -14.83
C GLY A 203 20.12 -11.58 -13.30
N ASP A 204 21.33 -11.74 -12.75
CA ASP A 204 21.59 -11.71 -11.31
C ASP A 204 21.81 -10.27 -10.80
N VAL A 205 20.72 -9.52 -10.66
CA VAL A 205 20.73 -8.10 -10.26
C VAL A 205 21.36 -7.92 -8.87
N ALA A 206 21.07 -8.82 -7.93
CA ALA A 206 21.66 -8.79 -6.59
C ALA A 206 23.19 -8.86 -6.63
N SER A 207 23.75 -9.77 -7.43
CA SER A 207 25.21 -9.88 -7.58
C SER A 207 25.81 -8.71 -8.36
N ILE A 208 25.10 -8.15 -9.35
CA ILE A 208 25.53 -6.93 -10.06
C ILE A 208 25.64 -5.77 -9.08
N GLN A 209 24.57 -5.52 -8.29
CA GLN A 209 24.56 -4.48 -7.26
C GLN A 209 25.72 -4.67 -6.30
N TRP A 210 25.92 -5.87 -5.77
CA TRP A 210 27.04 -6.13 -4.88
C TRP A 210 28.39 -5.84 -5.54
N ALA A 211 28.62 -6.31 -6.77
CA ALA A 211 29.88 -6.12 -7.49
C ALA A 211 30.16 -4.65 -7.85
N ALA A 212 29.11 -3.85 -8.05
CA ALA A 212 29.18 -2.46 -8.50
C ALA A 212 28.86 -1.41 -7.42
N ARG A 213 28.53 -1.83 -6.18
CA ARG A 213 28.00 -0.96 -5.11
C ARG A 213 28.80 0.30 -4.79
N ASN A 214 30.12 0.28 -4.97
CA ASN A 214 31.01 1.42 -4.69
C ASN A 214 31.22 2.34 -5.91
N PHE A 215 30.46 2.16 -7.00
CA PHE A 215 30.63 2.89 -8.26
C PHE A 215 29.33 3.54 -8.73
N GLN A 216 28.35 3.69 -7.83
CA GLN A 216 27.02 4.18 -8.15
C GLN A 216 26.99 5.69 -8.47
N HIS A 217 28.00 6.44 -8.04
CA HIS A 217 28.17 7.87 -8.32
C HIS A 217 28.81 8.12 -9.69
N LEU A 218 28.73 9.36 -10.16
CA LEU A 218 29.17 9.74 -11.51
C LEU A 218 30.63 9.34 -11.82
N ASP A 219 31.54 9.48 -10.86
CA ASP A 219 32.95 9.11 -11.00
C ASP A 219 33.14 7.61 -11.26
N GLY A 220 32.39 6.77 -10.55
CA GLY A 220 32.37 5.33 -10.75
C GLY A 220 31.84 4.94 -12.12
N ILE A 221 30.75 5.58 -12.56
CA ILE A 221 30.16 5.35 -13.88
C ILE A 221 31.15 5.77 -14.99
N GLN A 222 31.81 6.92 -14.84
CA GLN A 222 32.84 7.38 -15.76
C GLN A 222 34.02 6.41 -15.83
N SER A 223 34.44 5.85 -14.69
CA SER A 223 35.51 4.85 -14.62
C SER A 223 35.19 3.60 -15.44
N PHE A 224 33.97 3.05 -15.28
CA PHE A 224 33.51 1.92 -16.09
C PHE A 224 33.45 2.25 -17.58
N TYR A 225 32.88 3.40 -17.95
CA TYR A 225 32.78 3.82 -19.34
C TYR A 225 34.16 4.04 -20.00
N ASN A 226 35.09 4.67 -19.30
CA ASN A 226 36.42 4.94 -19.81
C ASN A 226 37.25 3.66 -20.00
N GLY A 227 37.09 2.67 -19.11
CA GLY A 227 37.73 1.36 -19.24
C GLY A 227 37.10 0.49 -20.34
N ASN A 228 35.77 0.50 -20.43
CA ASN A 228 35.00 -0.18 -21.45
C ASN A 228 33.65 0.53 -21.65
N ALA A 229 33.50 1.26 -22.75
CA ALA A 229 32.27 2.01 -23.08
C ALA A 229 31.02 1.14 -23.25
N ASN A 230 31.19 -0.19 -23.23
CA ASN A 230 30.15 -1.20 -23.32
C ASN A 230 30.28 -2.23 -22.18
N SER A 231 30.77 -1.79 -21.00
CA SER A 231 30.83 -2.65 -19.81
C SER A 231 29.43 -3.18 -19.47
N PRO A 232 29.28 -4.48 -19.15
CA PRO A 232 28.00 -5.07 -18.78
C PRO A 232 27.32 -4.39 -17.58
N ALA A 233 28.08 -3.73 -16.70
CA ALA A 233 27.53 -3.05 -15.53
C ALA A 233 26.88 -1.69 -15.83
N LEU A 234 27.14 -1.08 -16.99
CA LEU A 234 26.71 0.29 -17.26
C LEU A 234 25.19 0.44 -17.24
N ARG A 235 24.41 -0.54 -17.72
CA ARG A 235 22.93 -0.48 -17.65
C ARG A 235 22.43 -0.37 -16.21
N TRP A 236 22.92 -1.23 -15.33
CA TRP A 236 22.53 -1.23 -13.92
C TRP A 236 22.98 0.05 -13.22
N LEU A 237 24.22 0.47 -13.43
CA LEU A 237 24.76 1.69 -12.84
C LEU A 237 23.99 2.95 -13.26
N VAL A 238 23.70 3.09 -14.56
CA VAL A 238 22.92 4.22 -15.09
C VAL A 238 21.49 4.19 -14.55
N GLN A 239 20.84 3.02 -14.54
CA GLN A 239 19.49 2.88 -13.97
C GLN A 239 19.47 3.29 -12.51
N ASN A 240 20.36 2.74 -11.70
CA ASN A 240 20.43 2.97 -10.27
C ASN A 240 20.74 4.44 -9.96
N PHE A 241 21.65 5.08 -10.70
CA PHE A 241 21.92 6.51 -10.55
C PHE A 241 20.67 7.35 -10.85
N VAL A 242 19.97 7.09 -11.96
CA VAL A 242 18.76 7.84 -12.34
C VAL A 242 17.62 7.61 -11.35
N ASN A 243 17.43 6.39 -10.86
CA ASN A 243 16.39 6.08 -9.87
C ASN A 243 16.71 6.69 -8.50
N ASN A 244 17.97 6.69 -8.04
CA ASN A 244 18.38 7.44 -6.86
C ASN A 244 18.15 8.94 -7.05
N VAL A 245 18.37 9.44 -8.28
CA VAL A 245 18.09 10.84 -8.58
C VAL A 245 16.60 11.17 -8.46
N GLN A 246 15.76 10.27 -8.93
CA GLN A 246 14.31 10.38 -8.82
C GLN A 246 13.84 10.28 -7.36
N GLU A 247 14.39 9.32 -6.60
CA GLU A 247 14.07 9.08 -5.18
C GLU A 247 14.29 10.33 -4.33
N ASN A 248 15.44 10.99 -4.46
CA ASN A 248 15.75 12.19 -3.69
C ASN A 248 14.69 13.28 -3.91
N VAL A 249 14.21 13.47 -5.14
CA VAL A 249 13.16 14.46 -5.43
C VAL A 249 11.77 13.99 -4.99
N ASP A 250 11.44 12.72 -5.21
CA ASP A 250 10.15 12.14 -4.82
C ASP A 250 9.98 12.06 -3.29
N CYS A 251 11.08 12.11 -2.53
CA CYS A 251 11.12 12.09 -1.07
C CYS A 251 11.45 13.45 -0.41
N GLU A 252 11.60 14.54 -1.18
CA GLU A 252 11.87 15.90 -0.63
C GLU A 252 10.81 16.29 0.44
N TRP A 253 9.55 15.86 0.30
CA TRP A 253 8.48 16.15 1.28
C TRP A 253 8.63 15.43 2.63
N MET A 254 9.44 14.36 2.71
CA MET A 254 9.76 13.69 3.98
C MET A 254 10.97 14.31 4.69
N GLU A 255 11.77 15.11 3.96
CA GLU A 255 12.99 15.74 4.47
C GLU A 255 12.72 17.08 5.19
N ASP A 256 11.46 17.54 5.30
CA ASP A 256 11.04 18.70 6.12
C ASP A 256 11.41 18.58 7.62
N TYR A 257 12.02 17.46 8.05
CA TYR A 257 12.62 17.25 9.37
C TYR A 257 14.13 17.53 9.45
N THR A 258 14.82 17.76 8.33
CA THR A 258 16.25 18.09 8.28
C THR A 258 16.51 19.26 7.33
N ASP A 259 16.86 20.38 7.95
CA ASP A 259 17.10 21.73 7.39
C ASP A 259 18.34 21.80 6.46
N THR A 260 18.41 20.96 5.43
CA THR A 260 19.51 20.97 4.44
C THR A 260 18.98 20.92 3.01
N GLU A 261 18.92 22.07 2.34
CA GLU A 261 18.85 22.14 0.88
C GLU A 261 20.07 21.41 0.28
N ASP A 262 19.91 20.17 -0.19
CA ASP A 262 21.01 19.42 -0.82
C ASP A 262 21.27 19.85 -2.28
N ASP A 263 21.93 21.01 -2.42
CA ASP A 263 22.45 21.52 -3.70
C ASP A 263 23.51 20.60 -4.34
N GLY A 264 24.14 19.72 -3.55
CA GLY A 264 25.20 18.82 -4.00
C GLY A 264 24.66 17.76 -4.95
N PHE A 265 23.53 17.16 -4.60
CA PHE A 265 22.86 16.15 -5.40
C PHE A 265 22.37 16.70 -6.77
N LYS A 266 21.71 17.87 -6.79
CA LYS A 266 21.26 18.53 -8.04
C LYS A 266 22.43 18.85 -8.98
N SER A 267 23.58 19.19 -8.42
CA SER A 267 24.82 19.44 -9.17
C SER A 267 25.40 18.16 -9.79
N GLU A 268 25.43 17.05 -9.05
CA GLU A 268 25.87 15.75 -9.59
C GLU A 268 24.95 15.26 -10.71
N ALA A 269 23.63 15.41 -10.55
CA ALA A 269 22.64 15.07 -11.57
C ALA A 269 22.87 15.83 -12.90
N LYS A 270 23.11 17.15 -12.83
CA LYS A 270 23.45 17.98 -14.01
C LYS A 270 24.77 17.54 -14.64
N ALA A 271 25.78 17.21 -13.83
CA ALA A 271 27.07 16.73 -14.32
C ALA A 271 26.94 15.37 -15.02
N PHE A 272 26.10 14.48 -14.49
CA PHE A 272 25.78 13.20 -15.13
C PHE A 272 25.08 13.42 -16.47
N MET A 273 24.08 14.31 -16.55
CA MET A 273 23.41 14.63 -17.81
C MET A 273 24.40 15.11 -18.87
N ALA A 274 25.31 16.02 -18.51
CA ALA A 274 26.34 16.51 -19.42
C ALA A 274 27.28 15.38 -19.89
N PHE A 275 27.61 14.45 -18.99
CA PHE A 275 28.37 13.25 -19.34
C PHE A 275 27.59 12.34 -20.29
N ALA A 276 26.32 12.04 -20.04
CA ALA A 276 25.48 11.20 -20.89
C ALA A 276 25.33 11.77 -22.31
N GLU A 277 25.14 13.10 -22.44
CA GLU A 277 25.11 13.77 -23.75
C GLU A 277 26.46 13.69 -24.49
N ARG A 278 27.57 13.77 -23.76
CA ARG A 278 28.90 13.53 -24.33
C ARG A 278 29.06 12.07 -24.78
N VAL A 279 28.63 11.08 -23.99
CA VAL A 279 28.69 9.66 -24.38
C VAL A 279 27.95 9.42 -25.69
N VAL A 280 26.77 10.02 -25.85
CA VAL A 280 25.97 9.97 -27.08
C VAL A 280 26.74 10.57 -28.26
N ARG A 281 27.32 11.77 -28.09
CA ARG A 281 28.08 12.45 -29.15
C ARG A 281 29.37 11.73 -29.52
N ASP A 282 30.06 11.13 -28.55
CA ASP A 282 31.34 10.45 -28.74
C ASP A 282 31.17 9.12 -29.51
N GLY A 283 29.97 8.53 -29.53
CA GLY A 283 29.62 7.37 -30.36
C GLY A 283 30.31 6.05 -29.98
N LYS A 284 30.98 5.97 -28.81
CA LYS A 284 31.70 4.76 -28.37
C LYS A 284 30.81 3.70 -27.73
N SER A 285 29.65 4.11 -27.20
CA SER A 285 28.65 3.18 -26.66
C SER A 285 27.81 2.60 -27.79
N ARG A 286 27.53 1.30 -27.73
CA ARG A 286 26.59 0.60 -28.62
C ARG A 286 25.13 0.86 -28.27
N GLU A 287 24.88 1.45 -27.10
CA GLU A 287 23.55 1.69 -26.53
C GLU A 287 23.33 3.18 -26.23
N PRO A 288 23.45 4.08 -27.23
CA PRO A 288 23.19 5.50 -27.01
C PRO A 288 21.76 5.81 -26.52
N ALA A 289 20.77 4.96 -26.81
CA ALA A 289 19.41 5.10 -26.28
C ALA A 289 19.37 5.13 -24.75
N LEU A 290 20.15 4.28 -24.06
CA LEU A 290 20.26 4.24 -22.59
C LEU A 290 20.65 5.61 -22.02
N TRP A 291 21.73 6.17 -22.55
CA TRP A 291 22.30 7.43 -22.06
C TRP A 291 21.38 8.61 -22.37
N LYS A 292 20.76 8.62 -23.55
CA LYS A 292 19.84 9.67 -23.94
C LYS A 292 18.54 9.64 -23.11
N ALA A 293 18.02 8.44 -22.82
CA ALA A 293 16.88 8.25 -21.93
C ALA A 293 17.20 8.67 -20.49
N ALA A 294 18.37 8.30 -19.96
CA ALA A 294 18.83 8.74 -18.63
C ALA A 294 18.93 10.27 -18.54
N SER A 295 19.51 10.93 -19.55
CA SER A 295 19.55 12.39 -19.65
C SER A 295 18.15 13.01 -19.72
N ALA A 296 17.20 12.36 -20.39
CA ALA A 296 15.80 12.79 -20.46
C ALA A 296 15.11 12.71 -19.08
N MET A 297 15.25 11.57 -18.38
CA MET A 297 14.63 11.37 -17.08
C MET A 297 15.16 12.35 -16.03
N ILE A 298 16.47 12.59 -15.99
CA ILE A 298 17.02 13.60 -15.06
C ILE A 298 16.55 15.00 -15.44
N SER A 299 16.38 15.32 -16.73
CA SER A 299 15.79 16.60 -17.13
C SER A 299 14.37 16.75 -16.57
N TYR A 300 13.56 15.68 -16.61
CA TYR A 300 12.23 15.66 -16.02
C TYR A 300 12.28 15.86 -14.50
N THR A 301 13.11 15.08 -13.80
CA THR A 301 13.28 15.14 -12.34
C THR A 301 13.73 16.52 -11.86
N LEU A 302 14.55 17.23 -12.64
CA LEU A 302 15.00 18.59 -12.32
C LEU A 302 14.04 19.70 -12.82
N GLY A 303 12.84 19.34 -13.29
CA GLY A 303 11.79 20.29 -13.69
C GLY A 303 11.91 20.85 -15.11
N ASP A 304 12.84 20.36 -15.94
CA ASP A 304 12.95 20.74 -17.35
C ASP A 304 12.16 19.77 -18.24
N THR A 305 10.83 19.82 -18.11
CA THR A 305 9.88 18.91 -18.76
C THR A 305 10.01 18.95 -20.29
N LYS A 306 10.27 20.13 -20.87
CA LYS A 306 10.41 20.27 -22.33
C LYS A 306 11.67 19.59 -22.85
N LYS A 307 12.82 19.76 -22.21
CA LYS A 307 14.02 19.01 -22.60
C LYS A 307 13.86 17.51 -22.37
N ALA A 308 13.12 17.09 -21.34
CA ALA A 308 12.83 15.69 -21.11
C ALA A 308 12.05 15.08 -22.29
N GLU A 309 11.01 15.78 -22.77
CA GLU A 309 10.22 15.37 -23.94
C GLU A 309 11.09 15.25 -25.20
N GLU A 310 11.88 16.27 -25.53
CA GLU A 310 12.76 16.27 -26.70
C GLU A 310 13.81 15.16 -26.66
N LYS A 311 14.48 14.99 -25.51
CA LYS A 311 15.53 13.98 -25.36
C LYS A 311 14.99 12.56 -25.39
N SER A 312 13.86 12.31 -24.73
CA SER A 312 13.22 10.99 -24.72
C SER A 312 12.70 10.61 -26.11
N HIS A 313 12.15 11.56 -26.87
CA HIS A 313 11.76 11.36 -28.26
C HIS A 313 12.96 10.93 -29.13
N LEU A 314 14.09 11.63 -28.99
CA LEU A 314 15.33 11.26 -29.68
C LEU A 314 15.79 9.85 -29.27
N ALA A 315 15.82 9.55 -27.97
CA ALA A 315 16.27 8.27 -27.43
C ALA A 315 15.51 7.06 -28.03
N MET A 316 14.21 7.19 -28.30
CA MET A 316 13.39 6.14 -28.92
C MET A 316 13.90 5.71 -30.31
N THR A 317 14.57 6.61 -31.03
CA THR A 317 15.08 6.37 -32.39
C THR A 317 16.54 5.89 -32.44
N MET A 318 17.22 5.90 -31.30
CA MET A 318 18.65 5.57 -31.22
C MET A 318 18.88 4.06 -31.09
N SER A 319 20.09 3.62 -31.39
CA SER A 319 20.53 2.24 -31.15
C SER A 319 20.48 1.89 -29.66
N GLY A 320 19.94 0.71 -29.35
CA GLY A 320 19.80 0.21 -27.99
C GLY A 320 19.00 -1.09 -27.98
N THR A 321 18.84 -1.67 -26.79
CA THR A 321 17.97 -2.84 -26.62
C THR A 321 16.50 -2.47 -26.81
N LEU A 322 15.63 -3.47 -26.98
CA LEU A 322 14.18 -3.23 -27.00
C LEU A 322 13.71 -2.59 -25.68
N LEU A 323 14.24 -3.08 -24.55
CA LEU A 323 13.88 -2.58 -23.23
C LEU A 323 14.30 -1.11 -23.04
N GLU A 324 15.49 -0.70 -23.50
CA GLU A 324 15.92 0.70 -23.47
C GLU A 324 15.02 1.63 -24.29
N ARG A 325 14.55 1.17 -25.46
CA ARG A 325 13.66 1.97 -26.30
C ARG A 325 12.24 2.01 -25.73
N ASP A 326 11.75 0.92 -25.15
CA ASP A 326 10.48 0.88 -24.43
C ASP A 326 10.52 1.78 -23.18
N ASN A 327 11.66 1.82 -22.48
CA ASN A 327 11.90 2.74 -21.36
C ASN A 327 11.91 4.22 -21.81
N ALA A 328 12.62 4.55 -22.89
CA ALA A 328 12.60 5.89 -23.47
C ALA A 328 11.17 6.34 -23.85
N ARG A 329 10.36 5.40 -24.38
CA ARG A 329 8.95 5.62 -24.70
C ARG A 329 8.11 5.91 -23.46
N ALA A 330 8.34 5.21 -22.34
CA ALA A 330 7.70 5.48 -21.06
C ALA A 330 8.06 6.87 -20.50
N ILE A 331 9.34 7.25 -20.53
CA ILE A 331 9.81 8.59 -20.11
C ILE A 331 9.22 9.68 -21.01
N HIS A 332 9.10 9.42 -22.32
CA HIS A 332 8.50 10.35 -23.26
C HIS A 332 7.01 10.58 -22.95
N LEU A 333 6.24 9.52 -22.69
CA LEU A 333 4.85 9.65 -22.27
C LEU A 333 4.71 10.43 -20.95
N LEU A 334 5.59 10.18 -19.98
CA LEU A 334 5.63 10.94 -18.72
C LEU A 334 5.85 12.44 -18.98
N ALA A 335 6.83 12.80 -19.81
CA ALA A 335 7.12 14.21 -20.12
C ALA A 335 5.97 14.88 -20.90
N VAL A 336 5.39 14.20 -21.90
CA VAL A 336 4.25 14.73 -22.67
C VAL A 336 3.04 14.96 -21.78
N THR A 337 2.72 14.02 -20.87
CA THR A 337 1.58 14.17 -19.96
C THR A 337 1.83 15.21 -18.87
N ALA A 338 3.08 15.43 -18.45
CA ALA A 338 3.42 16.54 -17.56
C ALA A 338 3.29 17.91 -18.24
N LEU A 339 3.70 18.06 -19.51
CA LEU A 339 3.45 19.27 -20.30
C LEU A 339 1.94 19.53 -20.45
N MET A 340 1.14 18.47 -20.69
CA MET A 340 -0.32 18.56 -20.68
C MET A 340 -0.83 19.10 -19.34
N ARG A 341 -0.36 18.54 -18.22
CA ARG A 341 -0.70 19.01 -16.85
C ARG A 341 -0.39 20.50 -16.65
N GLU A 342 0.74 20.98 -17.18
CA GLU A 342 1.17 22.39 -17.19
C GLU A 342 0.34 23.29 -18.12
N GLY A 343 -0.55 22.71 -18.93
CA GLY A 343 -1.47 23.43 -19.81
C GLY A 343 -1.03 23.58 -21.25
N HIS A 344 0.02 22.88 -21.68
CA HIS A 344 0.38 22.80 -23.09
C HIS A 344 -0.66 22.02 -23.89
N SER A 345 -0.79 22.37 -25.18
CA SER A 345 -1.59 21.60 -26.13
C SER A 345 -1.07 20.17 -26.26
N PHE A 346 -1.97 19.20 -26.34
CA PHE A 346 -1.64 17.78 -26.44
C PHE A 346 -2.52 17.08 -27.46
N ASP A 347 -2.07 15.91 -27.91
CA ASP A 347 -2.83 14.98 -28.74
C ASP A 347 -3.35 13.81 -27.88
N ALA A 348 -4.65 13.79 -27.62
CA ALA A 348 -5.30 12.71 -26.87
C ALA A 348 -5.13 11.34 -27.55
N GLY A 349 -5.12 11.29 -28.88
CA GLY A 349 -4.92 10.06 -29.65
C GLY A 349 -3.52 9.49 -29.47
N PHE A 350 -2.50 10.35 -29.43
CA PHE A 350 -1.13 9.96 -29.07
C PHE A 350 -1.07 9.40 -27.65
N ILE A 351 -1.58 10.13 -26.65
CA ILE A 351 -1.54 9.68 -25.24
C ILE A 351 -2.20 8.30 -25.11
N VAL A 352 -3.39 8.11 -25.68
CA VAL A 352 -4.12 6.82 -25.61
C VAL A 352 -3.36 5.69 -26.29
N LYS A 353 -2.68 5.96 -27.42
CA LYS A 353 -1.83 4.96 -28.08
C LYS A 353 -0.70 4.49 -27.16
N GLU A 354 -0.11 5.41 -26.40
CA GLU A 354 0.96 5.11 -25.45
C GLU A 354 0.45 4.39 -24.20
N LEU A 355 -0.70 4.80 -23.65
CA LEU A 355 -1.35 4.09 -22.53
C LEU A 355 -1.72 2.64 -22.93
N ARG A 356 -2.23 2.43 -24.15
CA ARG A 356 -2.50 1.09 -24.70
C ARG A 356 -1.22 0.25 -24.87
N PHE A 357 -0.08 0.88 -25.12
CA PHE A 357 1.20 0.19 -25.16
C PHE A 357 1.60 -0.31 -23.77
N LEU A 358 1.46 0.52 -22.72
CA LEU A 358 1.70 0.11 -21.34
C LEU A 358 0.77 -1.03 -20.93
N ASP A 359 -0.52 -0.94 -21.27
CA ASP A 359 -1.51 -2.01 -21.04
C ASP A 359 -1.15 -3.33 -21.73
N GLY A 360 -0.58 -3.27 -22.93
CA GLY A 360 -0.17 -4.47 -23.67
C GLY A 360 1.11 -5.13 -23.13
N LYS A 361 1.85 -4.43 -22.25
CA LYS A 361 3.15 -4.87 -21.72
C LYS A 361 3.11 -5.20 -20.22
N ARG A 362 2.15 -4.64 -19.48
CA ARG A 362 1.98 -4.90 -18.04
C ARG A 362 1.50 -6.33 -17.79
N ASP A 363 1.87 -6.87 -16.63
CA ASP A 363 1.23 -8.08 -16.12
C ASP A 363 -0.18 -7.71 -15.63
N GLN A 364 -1.20 -8.35 -16.17
CA GLN A 364 -2.59 -8.09 -15.79
C GLN A 364 -2.95 -8.64 -14.41
N LYS A 365 -2.16 -9.59 -13.88
CA LYS A 365 -2.39 -10.21 -12.57
C LYS A 365 -1.57 -9.56 -11.45
N ALA A 366 -0.64 -8.69 -11.81
CA ALA A 366 0.32 -8.13 -10.86
C ALA A 366 0.61 -6.68 -11.25
N PHE A 367 -0.44 -5.85 -11.31
CA PHE A 367 -0.39 -4.48 -11.83
C PHE A 367 0.64 -3.61 -11.08
N GLU A 368 0.52 -3.52 -9.76
CA GLU A 368 1.46 -2.80 -8.91
C GLU A 368 2.85 -3.41 -8.81
N LEU A 369 3.03 -4.68 -9.18
CA LEU A 369 4.33 -5.33 -9.17
C LEU A 369 5.06 -5.17 -10.52
N SER A 370 4.29 -5.05 -11.61
CA SER A 370 4.80 -4.90 -12.97
C SER A 370 5.35 -3.50 -13.21
N TYR A 371 6.56 -3.40 -13.79
CA TYR A 371 7.14 -2.12 -14.19
C TYR A 371 6.20 -1.26 -15.05
N TYR A 372 5.55 -1.84 -16.08
CA TYR A 372 4.66 -1.07 -16.94
C TYR A 372 3.34 -0.69 -16.26
N GLY A 373 2.89 -1.47 -15.27
CA GLY A 373 1.75 -1.11 -14.42
C GLY A 373 2.08 0.07 -13.52
N ARG A 374 3.24 0.04 -12.85
CA ARG A 374 3.79 1.15 -12.06
C ARG A 374 3.99 2.44 -12.86
N VAL A 375 4.50 2.33 -14.09
CA VAL A 375 4.63 3.48 -15.00
C VAL A 375 3.26 4.05 -15.36
N LEU A 376 2.30 3.19 -15.68
CA LEU A 376 0.93 3.63 -15.97
C LEU A 376 0.31 4.35 -14.77
N ASP A 377 0.44 3.76 -13.59
CA ASP A 377 -0.04 4.34 -12.34
C ASP A 377 0.55 5.72 -12.09
N ARG A 378 1.88 5.86 -12.12
CA ARG A 378 2.55 7.16 -11.94
C ARG A 378 2.06 8.20 -12.94
N ILE A 379 1.98 7.85 -14.22
CA ILE A 379 1.55 8.78 -15.28
C ILE A 379 0.08 9.19 -15.09
N MET A 380 -0.78 8.24 -14.75
CA MET A 380 -2.19 8.51 -14.50
C MET A 380 -2.36 9.40 -13.26
N SER A 381 -1.79 9.01 -12.13
CA SER A 381 -1.94 9.71 -10.84
C SER A 381 -1.28 11.08 -10.85
N GLN A 382 0.00 11.18 -11.22
CA GLN A 382 0.72 12.45 -11.12
C GLN A 382 0.38 13.44 -12.23
N ASN A 383 0.04 12.95 -13.44
CA ASN A 383 -0.13 13.83 -14.60
C ASN A 383 -1.57 13.93 -15.10
N ILE A 384 -2.20 12.80 -15.45
CA ILE A 384 -3.50 12.82 -16.13
C ILE A 384 -4.64 13.18 -15.16
N ILE A 385 -4.72 12.55 -14.00
CA ILE A 385 -5.74 12.82 -12.99
C ILE A 385 -5.55 14.25 -12.46
N GLU A 386 -4.31 14.64 -12.18
CA GLU A 386 -3.96 15.97 -11.71
C GLU A 386 -4.28 17.08 -12.71
N TYR A 387 -4.15 16.81 -14.02
CA TYR A 387 -4.57 17.72 -15.08
C TYR A 387 -6.07 18.04 -14.99
N TYR A 388 -6.91 17.02 -14.78
CA TYR A 388 -8.36 17.17 -14.66
C TYR A 388 -8.76 17.80 -13.32
N ALA A 389 -8.11 17.40 -12.22
CA ALA A 389 -8.35 17.97 -10.89
C ALA A 389 -8.07 19.48 -10.86
N LYS A 390 -6.93 19.94 -11.41
CA LYS A 390 -6.58 21.37 -11.52
C LYS A 390 -7.55 22.19 -12.36
N ARG A 391 -8.33 21.54 -13.23
CA ARG A 391 -9.36 22.16 -14.08
C ARG A 391 -10.76 22.00 -13.51
N HIS A 392 -10.88 21.52 -12.27
CA HIS A 392 -12.15 21.24 -11.61
C HIS A 392 -13.04 20.25 -12.39
N ASN A 393 -12.45 19.41 -13.25
CA ASN A 393 -13.17 18.29 -13.88
C ASN A 393 -13.10 17.06 -12.97
N ILE A 394 -13.88 17.13 -11.89
CA ILE A 394 -13.95 16.09 -10.85
C ILE A 394 -14.33 14.75 -11.46
N ASN A 395 -15.25 14.73 -12.42
CA ASN A 395 -15.73 13.50 -13.05
C ASN A 395 -14.62 12.73 -13.76
N MET A 396 -13.77 13.42 -14.53
CA MET A 396 -12.64 12.78 -15.18
C MET A 396 -11.54 12.36 -14.21
N ALA A 397 -11.26 13.18 -13.20
CA ALA A 397 -10.27 12.86 -12.17
C ALA A 397 -10.64 11.56 -11.44
N VAL A 398 -11.87 11.48 -10.93
CA VAL A 398 -12.38 10.32 -10.20
C VAL A 398 -12.57 9.10 -11.12
N ALA A 399 -12.98 9.30 -12.37
CA ALA A 399 -13.04 8.21 -13.33
C ALA A 399 -11.65 7.61 -13.62
N GLY A 400 -10.60 8.45 -13.69
CA GLY A 400 -9.22 8.03 -13.83
C GLY A 400 -8.73 7.23 -12.61
N ARG A 401 -9.08 7.67 -11.40
CA ARG A 401 -8.82 6.93 -10.16
C ARG A 401 -9.47 5.55 -10.16
N GLY A 402 -10.75 5.48 -10.53
CA GLY A 402 -11.48 4.22 -10.66
C GLY A 402 -10.94 3.30 -11.76
N MET A 403 -10.29 3.83 -12.79
CA MET A 403 -9.58 3.00 -13.77
C MET A 403 -8.35 2.33 -13.14
N LEU A 404 -7.57 3.04 -12.34
CA LEU A 404 -6.37 2.51 -11.69
C LEU A 404 -6.72 1.45 -10.64
N GLU A 405 -7.68 1.75 -9.78
CA GLU A 405 -8.16 0.82 -8.75
C GLU A 405 -8.62 -0.51 -9.37
N ARG A 406 -9.31 -0.42 -10.52
CA ARG A 406 -9.74 -1.62 -11.25
C ARG A 406 -8.59 -2.38 -11.91
N ALA A 407 -7.53 -1.69 -12.31
CA ALA A 407 -6.36 -2.33 -12.88
C ALA A 407 -5.58 -3.12 -11.82
N ASP A 408 -5.59 -2.66 -10.58
CA ASP A 408 -4.89 -3.28 -9.47
C ASP A 408 -5.60 -4.53 -8.90
N SER A 409 -6.93 -4.57 -9.03
CA SER A 409 -7.75 -5.69 -8.58
C SER A 409 -8.41 -6.46 -9.74
N PRO A 410 -7.70 -7.40 -10.40
CA PRO A 410 -8.24 -8.20 -11.50
C PRO A 410 -9.36 -9.15 -11.02
N GLU A 411 -10.30 -9.47 -11.92
CA GLU A 411 -11.55 -10.22 -11.66
C GLU A 411 -11.40 -11.63 -11.06
N ASP A 412 -10.19 -12.21 -11.07
CA ASP A 412 -9.98 -13.66 -10.96
C ASP A 412 -9.31 -14.16 -9.65
N GLU A 413 -8.96 -13.29 -8.70
CA GLU A 413 -8.35 -13.77 -7.44
C GLU A 413 -9.40 -14.18 -6.42
N GLY A 414 -9.58 -15.49 -6.26
CA GLY A 414 -10.54 -16.10 -5.34
C GLY A 414 -10.33 -15.81 -3.85
N GLU A 415 -9.19 -15.21 -3.45
CA GLU A 415 -8.94 -14.76 -2.07
C GLU A 415 -9.45 -13.32 -1.81
N PHE A 416 -9.53 -12.49 -2.86
CA PHE A 416 -10.19 -11.18 -2.87
C PHE A 416 -11.26 -11.17 -3.97
N LYS A 417 -12.18 -12.14 -3.94
CA LYS A 417 -13.48 -11.84 -4.54
C LYS A 417 -13.95 -10.59 -3.82
N TYR A 418 -14.05 -9.50 -4.57
CA TYR A 418 -14.78 -8.27 -4.25
C TYR A 418 -16.25 -8.64 -3.97
N ASP A 419 -16.45 -9.39 -2.90
CA ASP A 419 -17.73 -9.70 -2.31
C ASP A 419 -18.22 -8.36 -1.74
N PRO A 420 -19.45 -7.91 -2.08
CA PRO A 420 -19.97 -6.60 -1.70
C PRO A 420 -19.87 -6.25 -0.21
N GLY A 421 -19.52 -7.21 0.65
CA GLY A 421 -19.46 -7.05 2.08
C GLY A 421 -18.17 -6.52 2.72
N HIS A 422 -16.99 -6.67 2.10
CA HIS A 422 -15.74 -6.45 2.85
C HIS A 422 -14.74 -5.43 2.28
N ALA A 423 -14.82 -5.01 1.01
CA ALA A 423 -13.78 -4.14 0.42
C ALA A 423 -14.20 -2.71 0.02
N ARG A 424 -15.46 -2.47 -0.38
CA ARG A 424 -15.81 -1.28 -1.21
C ARG A 424 -15.86 0.10 -0.52
N TYR A 425 -15.61 0.15 0.79
CA TYR A 425 -15.76 1.37 1.59
C TYR A 425 -14.58 1.58 2.54
N SER A 426 -13.39 1.18 2.11
CA SER A 426 -12.18 1.29 2.91
C SER A 426 -11.53 2.67 2.75
N SER A 427 -11.11 3.30 3.85
CA SER A 427 -10.34 4.55 3.82
C SER A 427 -8.98 4.42 3.11
N TYR A 428 -8.58 3.20 2.75
CA TYR A 428 -7.36 2.89 2.01
C TYR A 428 -7.59 2.78 0.48
N GLU A 429 -8.84 2.73 0.01
CA GLU A 429 -9.17 2.74 -1.42
C GLU A 429 -9.35 4.18 -1.93
N GLU A 430 -8.39 4.69 -2.71
CA GLU A 430 -8.40 6.10 -3.16
C GLU A 430 -9.64 6.45 -3.98
N TYR A 431 -10.13 5.52 -4.81
CA TYR A 431 -11.34 5.74 -5.59
C TYR A 431 -12.58 5.92 -4.70
N PHE A 432 -12.71 5.12 -3.64
CA PHE A 432 -13.77 5.30 -2.67
C PHE A 432 -13.61 6.64 -1.94
N CYS A 433 -12.41 6.99 -1.48
CA CYS A 433 -12.15 8.28 -0.84
C CYS A 433 -12.52 9.47 -1.72
N ASP A 434 -12.20 9.41 -3.02
CA ASP A 434 -12.59 10.41 -4.01
C ASP A 434 -14.12 10.53 -4.11
N LEU A 435 -14.83 9.40 -4.22
CA LEU A 435 -16.29 9.40 -4.24
C LEU A 435 -16.88 9.90 -2.92
N ASP A 436 -16.30 9.50 -1.79
CA ASP A 436 -16.75 9.86 -0.45
C ASP A 436 -16.44 11.34 -0.12
N SER A 437 -15.50 11.98 -0.81
CA SER A 437 -15.27 13.43 -0.69
C SER A 437 -16.33 14.29 -1.40
N MET A 438 -17.11 13.72 -2.32
CA MET A 438 -18.12 14.46 -3.11
C MET A 438 -19.36 14.83 -2.31
N THR A 439 -20.03 15.91 -2.70
CA THR A 439 -21.45 16.15 -2.38
C THR A 439 -22.34 15.09 -3.06
N ALA A 440 -23.59 14.94 -2.59
CA ALA A 440 -24.59 14.07 -3.19
C ALA A 440 -24.92 14.48 -4.64
N ASP A 441 -24.93 15.78 -4.94
CA ASP A 441 -25.20 16.26 -6.30
C ASP A 441 -24.02 15.96 -7.24
N GLN A 442 -22.79 16.18 -6.80
CA GLN A 442 -21.58 15.79 -7.56
C GLN A 442 -21.52 14.28 -7.80
N LEU A 443 -21.84 13.45 -6.80
CA LEU A 443 -21.88 12.00 -6.98
C LEU A 443 -22.98 11.59 -7.97
N ARG A 444 -24.14 12.24 -7.94
CA ARG A 444 -25.22 11.99 -8.91
C ARG A 444 -24.78 12.34 -10.33
N ASP A 445 -24.08 13.45 -10.51
CA ASP A 445 -23.51 13.86 -11.80
C ASP A 445 -22.45 12.86 -12.27
N TYR A 446 -21.58 12.40 -11.36
CA TYR A 446 -20.59 11.37 -11.65
C TYR A 446 -21.23 10.04 -12.07
N MET A 447 -22.28 9.61 -11.37
CA MET A 447 -23.05 8.42 -11.75
C MET A 447 -23.62 8.54 -13.16
N ALA A 448 -24.11 9.71 -13.57
CA ALA A 448 -24.56 9.93 -14.94
C ALA A 448 -23.38 9.92 -15.93
N PHE A 449 -22.26 10.55 -15.55
CA PHE A 449 -21.05 10.65 -16.35
C PHE A 449 -20.46 9.29 -16.73
N ILE A 450 -20.32 8.36 -15.79
CA ILE A 450 -19.74 7.02 -16.05
C ILE A 450 -20.64 6.12 -16.91
N HIS A 451 -21.91 6.50 -17.10
CA HIS A 451 -22.89 5.78 -17.92
C HIS A 451 -23.12 6.42 -19.30
N LYS A 452 -22.41 7.50 -19.63
CA LYS A 452 -22.58 8.15 -20.93
C LYS A 452 -22.20 7.23 -22.09
N LYS A 453 -22.81 7.49 -23.24
CA LYS A 453 -22.64 6.70 -24.48
C LYS A 453 -21.80 7.40 -25.55
N GLN A 454 -21.52 8.68 -25.36
CA GLN A 454 -20.71 9.52 -26.26
C GLN A 454 -19.57 10.11 -25.44
N TYR A 455 -18.40 10.21 -26.06
CA TYR A 455 -17.16 10.69 -25.43
C TYR A 455 -16.68 11.94 -26.16
N ASP A 456 -16.19 12.90 -25.40
CA ASP A 456 -15.70 14.19 -25.91
C ASP A 456 -14.37 14.02 -26.63
N ASP A 457 -13.52 13.09 -26.16
CA ASP A 457 -12.25 12.75 -26.81
C ASP A 457 -11.83 11.27 -26.58
N ALA A 458 -10.69 10.91 -27.17
CA ALA A 458 -10.13 9.55 -27.09
C ALA A 458 -9.65 9.17 -25.68
N LEU A 459 -9.13 10.13 -24.90
CA LEU A 459 -8.59 9.90 -23.56
C LEU A 459 -9.73 9.63 -22.58
N GLU A 460 -10.80 10.39 -22.69
CA GLU A 460 -12.05 10.16 -21.98
C GLU A 460 -12.66 8.80 -22.31
N GLN A 461 -12.73 8.44 -23.59
CA GLN A 461 -13.16 7.11 -24.00
C GLN A 461 -12.30 6.02 -23.37
N TYR A 462 -10.97 6.18 -23.39
CA TYR A 462 -10.04 5.20 -22.82
C TYR A 462 -10.26 5.03 -21.30
N ILE A 463 -10.33 6.12 -20.55
CA ILE A 463 -10.55 6.09 -19.09
C ILE A 463 -11.89 5.44 -18.74
N LEU A 464 -12.98 5.86 -19.39
CA LEU A 464 -14.32 5.37 -19.05
C LEU A 464 -14.59 3.93 -19.48
N THR A 465 -13.92 3.44 -20.53
CA THR A 465 -14.02 2.03 -20.94
C THR A 465 -13.23 1.10 -20.01
N LYS A 466 -12.18 1.61 -19.36
CA LYS A 466 -11.35 0.85 -18.42
C LYS A 466 -11.84 0.90 -16.98
N ASN A 467 -12.43 2.02 -16.57
CA ASN A 467 -13.19 2.08 -15.33
C ASN A 467 -14.48 1.28 -15.51
N THR A 468 -14.57 0.09 -14.92
CA THR A 468 -15.72 -0.82 -15.05
C THR A 468 -16.66 -0.82 -13.83
N PHE A 469 -16.45 0.09 -12.86
CA PHE A 469 -17.33 0.22 -11.70
C PHE A 469 -18.73 0.70 -12.12
N ARG A 470 -19.71 -0.22 -12.16
CA ARG A 470 -21.10 0.07 -12.60
C ARG A 470 -22.17 -0.54 -11.68
N ASP A 471 -21.78 -1.01 -10.51
CA ASP A 471 -22.69 -1.66 -9.57
C ASP A 471 -23.74 -0.66 -9.04
N ALA A 472 -25.00 -0.89 -9.40
CA ALA A 472 -26.08 0.03 -9.06
C ALA A 472 -26.37 0.05 -7.55
N ASP A 473 -26.19 -1.07 -6.84
CA ASP A 473 -26.48 -1.16 -5.41
C ASP A 473 -25.45 -0.33 -4.62
N TYR A 474 -24.17 -0.43 -5.01
CA TYR A 474 -23.07 0.37 -4.46
C TYR A 474 -23.30 1.87 -4.63
N PHE A 475 -23.53 2.34 -5.87
CA PHE A 475 -23.71 3.77 -6.10
C PHE A 475 -25.00 4.30 -5.48
N ASN A 476 -26.08 3.50 -5.42
CA ASN A 476 -27.31 3.91 -4.75
C ASN A 476 -27.14 3.98 -3.23
N ASP A 477 -26.45 3.03 -2.58
CA ASP A 477 -26.18 3.09 -1.14
C ASP A 477 -25.26 4.28 -0.79
N LEU A 478 -24.21 4.50 -1.58
CA LEU A 478 -23.30 5.65 -1.40
C LEU A 478 -24.05 6.99 -1.57
N LEU A 479 -24.80 7.16 -2.66
CA LEU A 479 -25.61 8.37 -2.89
C LEU A 479 -26.64 8.59 -1.80
N ALA A 480 -27.35 7.54 -1.40
CA ALA A 480 -28.32 7.64 -0.32
C ALA A 480 -27.67 8.08 1.00
N THR A 481 -26.53 7.51 1.35
CA THR A 481 -25.81 7.82 2.59
C THR A 481 -25.32 9.27 2.59
N LYS A 482 -24.82 9.77 1.45
CA LYS A 482 -24.49 11.18 1.29
C LYS A 482 -25.69 12.10 1.44
N LEU A 483 -26.83 11.75 0.85
CA LEU A 483 -28.07 12.51 1.03
C LEU A 483 -28.48 12.56 2.52
N ILE A 484 -28.29 11.47 3.28
CA ILE A 484 -28.51 11.49 4.73
C ILE A 484 -27.50 12.41 5.42
N ALA A 485 -26.21 12.32 5.08
CA ALA A 485 -25.15 13.14 5.64
C ALA A 485 -25.33 14.65 5.35
N GLU A 486 -25.95 15.02 4.22
CA GLU A 486 -26.38 16.40 3.91
C GLU A 486 -27.71 16.80 4.61
N GLY A 487 -28.38 15.88 5.28
CA GLY A 487 -29.69 16.11 5.91
C GLY A 487 -30.89 16.10 4.95
N ARG A 488 -30.71 15.59 3.72
CA ARG A 488 -31.72 15.49 2.65
C ARG A 488 -32.50 14.17 2.74
N PHE A 489 -33.11 13.90 3.89
CA PHE A 489 -33.75 12.61 4.21
C PHE A 489 -34.87 12.21 3.23
N ALA A 490 -35.67 13.17 2.76
CA ALA A 490 -36.74 12.93 1.80
C ALA A 490 -36.21 12.46 0.43
N GLU A 491 -35.06 12.97 0.01
CA GLU A 491 -34.41 12.61 -1.25
C GLU A 491 -33.65 11.28 -1.14
N ALA A 492 -33.08 10.96 0.02
CA ALA A 492 -32.42 9.69 0.28
C ALA A 492 -33.39 8.50 0.18
N LEU A 493 -34.62 8.66 0.66
CA LEU A 493 -35.61 7.57 0.78
C LEU A 493 -35.90 6.82 -0.54
N PRO A 494 -36.24 7.47 -1.67
CA PRO A 494 -36.44 6.77 -2.94
C PRO A 494 -35.16 6.12 -3.49
N VAL A 495 -33.96 6.58 -3.12
CA VAL A 495 -32.69 5.97 -3.52
C VAL A 495 -32.42 4.72 -2.70
N LEU A 496 -32.56 4.79 -1.36
CA LEU A 496 -32.40 3.65 -0.46
C LEU A 496 -33.33 2.48 -0.82
N LYS A 497 -34.55 2.76 -1.27
CA LYS A 497 -35.52 1.74 -1.68
C LYS A 497 -35.10 0.93 -2.91
N LYS A 498 -34.08 1.38 -3.66
CA LYS A 498 -33.48 0.63 -4.77
C LYS A 498 -32.42 -0.37 -4.30
N VAL A 499 -31.86 -0.19 -3.10
CA VAL A 499 -30.78 -1.04 -2.56
C VAL A 499 -31.37 -2.28 -1.88
N PRO A 500 -31.07 -3.51 -2.33
CA PRO A 500 -31.57 -4.73 -1.72
C PRO A 500 -31.09 -4.90 -0.27
N LEU A 501 -31.94 -5.44 0.61
CA LEU A 501 -31.55 -5.73 2.00
C LEU A 501 -30.36 -6.71 2.07
N ALA A 502 -30.27 -7.65 1.14
CA ALA A 502 -29.15 -8.59 1.04
C ALA A 502 -27.81 -7.87 0.82
N TYR A 503 -27.80 -6.82 -0.01
CA TYR A 503 -26.61 -5.99 -0.22
C TYR A 503 -26.19 -5.30 1.09
N VAL A 504 -27.13 -4.61 1.75
CA VAL A 504 -26.86 -3.93 3.03
C VAL A 504 -26.39 -4.90 4.12
N ASN A 505 -26.94 -6.12 4.14
CA ASN A 505 -26.55 -7.16 5.09
C ASN A 505 -25.13 -7.66 4.85
N SER A 506 -24.62 -7.59 3.61
CA SER A 506 -23.24 -7.98 3.32
C SER A 506 -22.23 -6.98 3.89
N LEU A 507 -22.56 -5.69 3.96
CA LEU A 507 -21.63 -4.63 4.37
C LEU A 507 -21.05 -4.85 5.77
N GLY A 508 -19.76 -4.55 5.95
CA GLY A 508 -19.06 -4.64 7.24
C GLY A 508 -19.72 -3.85 8.38
N MET A 509 -20.52 -2.82 8.06
CA MET A 509 -21.26 -2.05 9.06
C MET A 509 -22.57 -2.70 9.55
N SER A 510 -23.03 -3.78 8.93
CA SER A 510 -24.30 -4.46 9.27
C SER A 510 -24.33 -4.90 10.74
N VAL A 511 -23.17 -5.28 11.29
CA VAL A 511 -22.97 -5.63 12.71
C VAL A 511 -23.40 -4.51 13.66
N TYR A 512 -23.16 -3.25 13.28
CA TYR A 512 -23.55 -2.07 14.05
C TYR A 512 -25.04 -1.77 13.86
N MET A 513 -25.53 -1.88 12.61
CA MET A 513 -26.94 -1.66 12.27
C MET A 513 -27.90 -2.61 13.02
N VAL A 514 -27.50 -3.85 13.29
CA VAL A 514 -28.38 -4.81 13.98
C VAL A 514 -28.36 -4.66 15.51
N ARG A 515 -27.29 -4.09 16.08
CA ARG A 515 -27.07 -4.01 17.54
C ARG A 515 -27.32 -2.62 18.14
N ARG A 516 -27.35 -1.57 17.31
CA ARG A 516 -27.51 -0.19 17.76
C ARG A 516 -28.87 0.36 17.36
N ASP A 517 -29.37 1.26 18.20
CA ASP A 517 -30.65 1.93 18.05
C ASP A 517 -30.45 3.45 18.14
N TYR A 518 -30.74 4.15 17.05
CA TYR A 518 -30.58 5.61 16.95
C TYR A 518 -31.57 6.39 17.83
N LYS A 519 -32.52 5.72 18.50
CA LYS A 519 -33.48 6.33 19.43
C LYS A 519 -32.96 6.39 20.86
N LYS A 520 -31.85 5.71 21.17
CA LYS A 520 -31.27 5.74 22.52
C LYS A 520 -30.39 6.99 22.69
N PRO A 521 -30.55 7.78 23.76
CA PRO A 521 -29.69 8.92 24.02
C PRO A 521 -28.26 8.48 24.32
N ARG A 522 -27.32 8.79 23.42
CA ARG A 522 -25.91 8.38 23.54
C ARG A 522 -25.23 8.89 24.82
N TRP A 523 -25.63 10.07 25.29
CA TRP A 523 -25.13 10.66 26.53
C TRP A 523 -25.53 9.84 27.76
N LEU A 524 -26.63 9.07 27.72
CA LEU A 524 -27.02 8.18 28.83
C LEU A 524 -26.50 6.75 28.64
N VAL A 525 -26.48 6.24 27.40
CA VAL A 525 -26.16 4.84 27.11
C VAL A 525 -25.23 4.75 25.90
N ARG A 526 -24.05 4.15 26.12
CA ARG A 526 -23.15 3.70 25.04
C ARG A 526 -23.56 2.30 24.59
N GLN A 527 -23.87 2.15 23.32
CA GLN A 527 -24.26 0.90 22.66
C GLN A 527 -23.03 0.17 22.14
N ARG A 528 -22.31 -0.50 23.06
CA ARG A 528 -21.09 -1.26 22.75
C ARG A 528 -21.43 -2.45 21.85
N VAL A 529 -20.57 -2.68 20.86
CA VAL A 529 -20.54 -3.88 20.03
C VAL A 529 -19.18 -4.51 20.30
N ASN A 530 -19.13 -5.83 20.50
CA ASN A 530 -17.85 -6.52 20.65
C ASN A 530 -17.25 -6.68 19.25
N ASP A 531 -16.32 -5.81 18.91
CA ASP A 531 -15.58 -5.78 17.64
C ASP A 531 -14.10 -6.15 17.84
N GLU A 532 -13.76 -6.83 18.94
CA GLU A 532 -12.42 -7.40 19.14
C GLU A 532 -12.11 -8.38 18.00
N LEU A 533 -11.13 -8.00 17.18
CA LEU A 533 -10.51 -8.83 16.15
C LEU A 533 -9.78 -9.97 16.87
N ASP A 534 -10.09 -11.23 16.52
CA ASP A 534 -9.20 -12.33 16.91
C ASP A 534 -7.84 -12.18 16.21
N ASP A 535 -6.84 -12.99 16.59
CA ASP A 535 -5.48 -12.97 16.01
C ASP A 535 -5.44 -13.17 14.47
N TYR A 536 -6.59 -13.43 13.84
CA TYR A 536 -6.78 -13.59 12.40
C TYR A 536 -7.72 -12.56 11.77
N GLY A 537 -8.11 -11.51 12.50
CA GLY A 537 -8.89 -10.38 11.96
C GLY A 537 -10.35 -10.70 11.65
N VAL A 538 -10.90 -11.80 12.16
CA VAL A 538 -12.31 -12.14 11.96
C VAL A 538 -13.05 -11.78 13.24
N PRO A 539 -13.94 -10.77 13.23
CA PRO A 539 -14.79 -10.55 14.39
C PRO A 539 -15.61 -11.82 14.62
N SER A 540 -15.80 -12.23 15.88
CA SER A 540 -16.75 -13.28 16.23
C SER A 540 -18.19 -12.76 16.00
N LEU A 541 -18.54 -12.61 14.73
CA LEU A 541 -19.84 -12.21 14.25
C LEU A 541 -20.75 -13.42 14.44
N GLU A 542 -21.46 -13.48 15.55
CA GLU A 542 -22.76 -14.15 15.49
C GLU A 542 -23.56 -13.45 14.38
N ASP A 543 -23.76 -14.16 13.27
CA ASP A 543 -24.51 -13.73 12.08
C ASP A 543 -25.97 -13.45 12.45
N ILE A 544 -26.24 -12.27 13.01
CA ILE A 544 -27.60 -11.79 13.20
C ILE A 544 -27.98 -11.02 11.92
N PRO A 545 -28.77 -11.60 11.00
CA PRO A 545 -29.11 -10.92 9.76
C PRO A 545 -29.99 -9.70 10.03
N LEU A 546 -29.80 -8.65 9.22
CA LEU A 546 -30.64 -7.47 9.22
C LEU A 546 -32.08 -7.84 8.83
N LYS A 547 -33.03 -7.37 9.64
CA LYS A 547 -34.48 -7.53 9.37
C LYS A 547 -35.04 -6.43 8.46
N HIS A 548 -34.38 -5.27 8.43
CA HIS A 548 -34.74 -4.11 7.62
C HIS A 548 -33.53 -3.18 7.49
N ASN A 549 -33.56 -2.28 6.50
CA ASN A 549 -32.53 -1.25 6.34
C ASN A 549 -32.80 -0.10 7.33
N GLN A 550 -31.96 0.04 8.36
CA GLN A 550 -32.10 1.12 9.35
C GLN A 550 -32.02 2.53 8.75
N LYS A 551 -31.28 2.74 7.65
CA LYS A 551 -31.20 4.05 6.97
C LYS A 551 -32.58 4.48 6.45
N ILE A 552 -33.39 3.53 5.96
CA ILE A 552 -34.78 3.79 5.52
C ILE A 552 -35.64 4.24 6.69
N ALA A 553 -35.62 3.45 7.78
CA ALA A 553 -36.39 3.75 8.98
C ALA A 553 -36.01 5.12 9.58
N PHE A 554 -34.71 5.42 9.60
CA PHE A 554 -34.19 6.71 10.05
C PHE A 554 -34.70 7.87 9.18
N CYS A 555 -34.65 7.75 7.85
CA CYS A 555 -35.15 8.80 6.94
C CYS A 555 -36.65 9.05 7.10
N GLU A 556 -37.46 7.99 7.20
CA GLU A 556 -38.91 8.11 7.41
C GLU A 556 -39.23 8.79 8.74
N GLU A 557 -38.52 8.43 9.81
CA GLU A 557 -38.68 9.04 11.12
C GLU A 557 -38.22 10.50 11.14
N MET A 558 -37.06 10.83 10.56
CA MET A 558 -36.55 12.20 10.51
C MET A 558 -37.49 13.12 9.73
N ASN A 559 -37.99 12.68 8.57
CA ASN A 559 -38.98 13.45 7.79
C ASN A 559 -40.24 13.75 8.61
N SER A 560 -40.76 12.75 9.33
CA SER A 560 -41.95 12.89 10.18
C SER A 560 -41.68 13.79 11.39
N LEU A 561 -40.58 13.57 12.11
CA LEU A 561 -40.23 14.33 13.31
C LEU A 561 -39.97 15.81 13.00
N GLU A 562 -39.25 16.12 11.91
CA GLU A 562 -38.98 17.50 11.52
C GLU A 562 -40.26 18.24 11.11
N GLN A 563 -41.16 17.58 10.38
CA GLN A 563 -42.46 18.17 10.05
C GLN A 563 -43.31 18.42 11.30
N ARG A 564 -43.39 17.44 12.20
CA ARG A 564 -44.11 17.58 13.48
C ARG A 564 -43.53 18.70 14.33
N TYR A 565 -42.20 18.81 14.41
CA TYR A 565 -41.52 19.87 15.16
C TYR A 565 -41.81 21.26 14.58
N LYS A 566 -41.79 21.41 13.25
CA LYS A 566 -42.15 22.66 12.55
C LYS A 566 -43.58 23.11 12.89
N LEU A 567 -44.51 22.17 12.97
CA LEU A 567 -45.92 22.41 13.28
C LEU A 567 -46.23 22.44 14.80
N ALA A 568 -45.26 22.13 15.66
CA ALA A 568 -45.48 22.00 17.09
C ALA A 568 -45.75 23.36 17.77
N ASN A 569 -46.67 23.34 18.74
CA ASN A 569 -46.90 24.46 19.65
C ASN A 569 -45.90 24.44 20.83
N ASN A 570 -45.91 25.48 21.66
CA ASN A 570 -44.97 25.62 22.77
C ASN A 570 -45.05 24.47 23.80
N ALA A 571 -46.18 23.76 23.90
CA ALA A 571 -46.36 22.69 24.87
C ALA A 571 -45.80 21.33 24.42
N THR A 572 -45.66 21.09 23.11
CA THR A 572 -45.14 19.81 22.57
C THR A 572 -43.79 19.94 21.87
N ARG A 573 -43.38 21.17 21.59
CA ARG A 573 -42.11 21.48 20.92
C ARG A 573 -40.87 21.02 21.71
N PRO A 574 -40.78 21.16 23.05
CA PRO A 574 -39.61 20.70 23.81
C PRO A 574 -39.36 19.20 23.73
N GLU A 575 -40.40 18.37 23.84
CA GLU A 575 -40.30 16.91 23.74
C GLU A 575 -39.88 16.48 22.34
N LEU A 576 -40.42 17.12 21.30
CA LEU A 576 -40.00 16.88 19.92
C LEU A 576 -38.55 17.34 19.67
N ALA A 577 -38.12 18.44 20.31
CA ALA A 577 -36.73 18.90 20.25
C ALA A 577 -35.79 17.87 20.89
N MET A 578 -36.11 17.37 22.09
CA MET A 578 -35.32 16.32 22.73
C MET A 578 -35.23 15.07 21.85
N GLN A 579 -36.35 14.68 21.25
CA GLN A 579 -36.36 13.56 20.31
C GLN A 579 -35.42 13.80 19.13
N LEU A 580 -35.51 14.95 18.46
CA LEU A 580 -34.62 15.31 17.35
C LEU A 580 -33.15 15.35 17.79
N ALA A 581 -32.82 15.94 18.94
CA ALA A 581 -31.46 15.98 19.46
C ALA A 581 -30.83 14.59 19.58
N VAL A 582 -31.59 13.60 20.07
CA VAL A 582 -31.11 12.21 20.18
C VAL A 582 -30.75 11.64 18.80
N ARG A 583 -31.65 11.80 17.81
CA ARG A 583 -31.44 11.23 16.45
C ARG A 583 -30.28 11.93 15.75
N TYR A 584 -30.26 13.25 15.84
CA TYR A 584 -29.21 14.07 15.25
C TYR A 584 -27.84 13.68 15.82
N TYR A 585 -27.73 13.59 17.14
CA TYR A 585 -26.45 13.23 17.76
C TYR A 585 -26.04 11.78 17.46
N GLN A 586 -26.98 10.82 17.46
CA GLN A 586 -26.69 9.43 17.12
C GLN A 586 -26.18 9.25 15.68
N ALA A 587 -26.66 10.06 14.73
CA ALA A 587 -26.23 10.03 13.34
C ALA A 587 -24.95 10.85 13.06
N SER A 588 -24.43 11.59 14.05
CA SER A 588 -23.14 12.29 13.92
C SER A 588 -21.95 11.33 13.96
N CYS A 589 -20.78 11.76 13.51
CA CYS A 589 -19.52 11.00 13.62
C CYS A 589 -19.14 10.65 15.08
N TYR A 590 -19.69 11.37 16.06
CA TYR A 590 -19.50 11.10 17.49
C TYR A 590 -20.51 10.10 18.08
N GLY A 591 -21.61 9.84 17.37
CA GLY A 591 -22.68 8.94 17.80
C GLY A 591 -22.30 7.46 17.75
N ASP A 592 -23.13 6.60 18.33
CA ASP A 592 -22.99 5.16 18.12
C ASP A 592 -23.52 4.75 16.74
N CYS A 593 -24.49 5.49 16.18
CA CYS A 593 -25.09 5.20 14.88
C CYS A 593 -24.46 6.00 13.72
N TRP A 594 -23.14 6.24 13.78
CA TRP A 594 -22.36 6.92 12.74
C TRP A 594 -22.53 6.32 11.34
N TYR A 595 -22.79 5.00 11.25
CA TYR A 595 -23.01 4.26 10.00
C TYR A 595 -24.24 4.73 9.21
N LEU A 596 -25.09 5.58 9.81
CA LEU A 596 -26.20 6.21 9.11
C LEU A 596 -25.73 7.27 8.10
N THR A 597 -24.56 7.86 8.33
CA THR A 597 -24.00 8.96 7.54
C THR A 597 -22.61 8.66 6.98
N HIS A 598 -21.89 7.68 7.53
CA HIS A 598 -20.51 7.34 7.18
C HIS A 598 -20.32 5.84 6.92
N TYR A 599 -19.20 5.47 6.32
CA TYR A 599 -18.82 4.06 6.08
C TYR A 599 -17.70 3.52 6.97
N ASP A 600 -16.97 4.42 7.63
CA ASP A 600 -15.92 4.08 8.60
C ASP A 600 -16.01 5.01 9.81
N LYS A 601 -15.43 4.58 10.94
CA LYS A 601 -15.27 5.38 12.14
C LYS A 601 -13.79 5.64 12.39
N LEU A 602 -13.30 6.74 11.86
CA LEU A 602 -11.90 7.15 12.04
C LEU A 602 -11.67 7.77 13.43
N PHE A 603 -10.45 7.61 13.95
CA PHE A 603 -10.00 8.35 15.12
C PHE A 603 -9.76 9.82 14.73
N GLY A 604 -10.33 10.76 15.49
CA GLY A 604 -10.20 12.20 15.21
C GLY A 604 -11.11 12.71 14.11
N ASP A 605 -12.19 11.98 13.83
CA ASP A 605 -13.16 12.35 12.81
C ASP A 605 -13.96 13.63 13.19
N SER A 606 -14.43 14.33 12.17
CA SER A 606 -15.18 15.58 12.33
C SER A 606 -16.19 15.75 11.19
N THR A 607 -17.19 16.61 11.38
CA THR A 607 -18.16 16.91 10.31
C THR A 607 -17.43 17.44 9.08
N ARG A 608 -17.62 16.79 7.92
CA ARG A 608 -17.00 17.22 6.66
C ARG A 608 -17.66 18.49 6.14
N PHE A 609 -16.96 19.27 5.32
CA PHE A 609 -17.40 20.62 4.93
C PHE A 609 -18.77 20.67 4.22
N TRP A 610 -19.15 19.61 3.50
CA TRP A 610 -20.43 19.51 2.79
C TRP A 610 -21.53 18.82 3.62
N GLU A 611 -21.18 18.25 4.77
CA GLU A 611 -22.13 17.55 5.62
C GLU A 611 -22.90 18.52 6.51
N LYS A 612 -24.11 18.10 6.87
CA LYS A 612 -24.83 18.75 7.95
C LYS A 612 -24.08 18.52 9.25
N ASN A 613 -23.81 19.58 10.01
CA ASN A 613 -23.26 19.42 11.37
C ASN A 613 -24.34 18.87 12.33
N PHE A 614 -24.47 17.55 12.34
CA PHE A 614 -25.45 16.80 13.10
C PHE A 614 -25.32 17.05 14.62
N ALA A 615 -24.10 17.13 15.14
CA ALA A 615 -23.85 17.40 16.56
C ALA A 615 -24.24 18.83 16.96
N GLN A 616 -23.88 19.82 16.15
CA GLN A 616 -24.30 21.21 16.37
C GLN A 616 -25.82 21.36 16.24
N GLN A 617 -26.44 20.65 15.30
CA GLN A 617 -27.88 20.65 15.16
C GLN A 617 -28.58 20.03 16.38
N ALA A 618 -28.00 19.00 17.00
CA ALA A 618 -28.47 18.46 18.27
C ALA A 618 -28.41 19.51 19.39
N MET A 619 -27.33 20.30 19.49
CA MET A 619 -27.20 21.39 20.47
C MET A 619 -28.35 22.41 20.36
N ILE A 620 -28.71 22.81 19.13
CA ILE A 620 -29.83 23.72 18.88
C ILE A 620 -31.15 23.16 19.44
N TYR A 621 -31.41 21.87 19.22
CA TYR A 621 -32.63 21.25 19.75
C TYR A 621 -32.60 21.06 21.27
N LEU A 622 -31.43 20.79 21.85
CA LEU A 622 -31.27 20.71 23.31
C LEU A 622 -31.50 22.08 23.99
N ASP A 623 -31.15 23.19 23.34
CA ASP A 623 -31.46 24.54 23.84
C ASP A 623 -32.96 24.84 23.90
N VAL A 624 -33.75 24.20 23.05
CA VAL A 624 -35.22 24.25 23.10
C VAL A 624 -35.75 23.30 24.17
N ALA A 625 -35.25 22.07 24.21
CA ALA A 625 -35.68 21.05 25.18
C ALA A 625 -35.45 21.50 26.64
N LYS A 626 -34.33 22.18 26.93
CA LYS A 626 -33.99 22.62 28.30
C LYS A 626 -34.97 23.64 28.89
N GLN A 627 -35.81 24.26 28.07
CA GLN A 627 -36.83 25.20 28.55
C GLN A 627 -37.95 24.48 29.31
N GLU A 628 -38.25 23.22 28.97
CA GLU A 628 -39.26 22.41 29.66
C GLU A 628 -38.73 21.86 30.98
N LYS A 629 -39.52 21.97 32.06
CA LYS A 629 -39.05 21.66 33.42
C LYS A 629 -38.72 20.18 33.56
N SER A 630 -39.52 19.30 32.98
CA SER A 630 -39.33 17.84 33.05
C SER A 630 -38.07 17.37 32.30
N LEU A 631 -37.64 18.09 31.26
CA LEU A 631 -36.51 17.71 30.40
C LEU A 631 -35.22 18.46 30.75
N ARG A 632 -35.31 19.54 31.54
CA ARG A 632 -34.22 20.49 31.75
C ARG A 632 -32.90 19.86 32.17
N GLN A 633 -32.93 18.97 33.16
CA GLN A 633 -31.70 18.35 33.67
C GLN A 633 -31.02 17.47 32.61
N GLU A 634 -31.80 16.64 31.92
CA GLU A 634 -31.27 15.77 30.88
C GLU A 634 -30.75 16.59 29.71
N ALA A 635 -31.46 17.64 29.29
CA ALA A 635 -31.04 18.50 28.19
C ALA A 635 -29.74 19.24 28.50
N LEU A 636 -29.56 19.74 29.73
CA LEU A 636 -28.31 20.37 30.17
C LEU A 636 -27.15 19.37 30.20
N TYR A 637 -27.40 18.14 30.70
CA TYR A 637 -26.42 17.07 30.70
C TYR A 637 -25.99 16.66 29.28
N ALA A 638 -26.98 16.49 28.39
CA ALA A 638 -26.75 16.20 26.99
C ALA A 638 -25.91 17.29 26.32
N ARG A 639 -26.18 18.58 26.59
CA ARG A 639 -25.40 19.68 26.02
C ARG A 639 -23.92 19.62 26.42
N ALA A 640 -23.63 19.41 27.71
CA ALA A 640 -22.26 19.26 28.17
C ALA A 640 -21.56 18.06 27.50
N PHE A 641 -22.26 16.93 27.36
CA PHE A 641 -21.73 15.73 26.70
C PHE A 641 -21.43 15.95 25.21
N VAL A 642 -22.37 16.55 24.47
CA VAL A 642 -22.24 16.81 23.03
C VAL A 642 -21.13 17.84 22.78
N GLN A 643 -21.09 18.92 23.57
CA GLN A 643 -20.06 19.95 23.45
C GLN A 643 -18.66 19.37 23.68
N ASN A 644 -18.49 18.53 24.70
CA ASN A 644 -17.23 17.82 24.96
C ASN A 644 -16.77 17.00 23.75
N SER A 645 -17.70 16.29 23.10
CA SER A 645 -17.39 15.46 21.93
C SER A 645 -17.01 16.29 20.70
N ILE A 646 -17.62 17.46 20.50
CA ILE A 646 -17.26 18.40 19.43
C ILE A 646 -15.87 18.98 19.69
N THR A 647 -15.63 19.52 20.89
CA THR A 647 -14.34 20.14 21.24
C THR A 647 -13.19 19.14 21.21
N SER A 648 -13.45 17.88 21.60
CA SER A 648 -12.42 16.85 21.57
C SER A 648 -12.27 16.17 20.21
N ASN A 649 -13.04 16.51 19.17
CA ASN A 649 -13.10 15.74 17.91
C ASN A 649 -13.31 14.23 18.13
N GLY A 650 -14.12 13.87 19.14
CA GLY A 650 -14.35 12.48 19.52
C GLY A 650 -13.12 11.76 20.10
N LEU A 651 -12.06 12.49 20.44
CA LEU A 651 -10.80 11.96 20.92
C LEU A 651 -10.86 11.63 22.41
N TRP A 652 -10.32 10.46 22.75
CA TRP A 652 -10.31 9.90 24.11
C TRP A 652 -8.89 9.79 24.70
N TRP A 653 -7.87 10.44 24.14
CA TRP A 653 -6.44 10.21 24.51
C TRP A 653 -6.04 10.65 25.91
N LEU A 654 -6.93 11.25 26.66
CA LEU A 654 -6.65 11.60 28.04
C LEU A 654 -6.93 10.32 28.84
N TYR A 655 -6.02 9.35 28.68
CA TYR A 655 -5.91 8.17 29.53
C TYR A 655 -5.78 8.59 31.00
N ASP A 656 -5.39 9.85 31.24
CA ASP A 656 -5.43 10.55 32.50
C ASP A 656 -6.71 11.42 32.65
N GLU A 657 -7.50 11.11 33.67
CA GLU A 657 -8.70 11.86 34.10
C GLU A 657 -8.38 13.35 34.36
N GLU A 658 -7.17 13.67 34.81
CA GLU A 658 -6.71 15.01 35.13
C GLU A 658 -6.48 15.84 33.86
N GLU A 659 -5.88 15.24 32.84
CA GLU A 659 -5.69 15.91 31.56
C GLU A 659 -7.03 16.14 30.86
N HIS A 660 -7.96 15.17 30.94
CA HIS A 660 -9.33 15.32 30.42
C HIS A 660 -10.05 16.50 31.06
N TYR A 661 -10.02 16.57 32.39
CA TYR A 661 -10.61 17.67 33.13
C TYR A 661 -9.99 19.02 32.74
N LYS A 662 -8.66 19.10 32.61
CA LYS A 662 -7.98 20.33 32.18
C LYS A 662 -8.39 20.75 30.77
N ALA A 663 -8.48 19.82 29.82
CA ALA A 663 -8.92 20.11 28.47
C ALA A 663 -10.35 20.70 28.45
N VAL A 664 -11.27 20.12 29.23
CA VAL A 664 -12.64 20.64 29.38
C VAL A 664 -12.65 22.06 29.98
N LYS A 665 -11.83 22.33 31.00
CA LYS A 665 -11.77 23.65 31.67
C LYS A 665 -11.02 24.72 30.86
N ASN A 666 -10.14 24.33 29.95
CA ASN A 666 -9.42 25.26 29.09
C ASN A 666 -10.22 25.66 27.84
N ASP A 667 -11.27 24.92 27.49
CA ASP A 667 -12.17 25.26 26.38
C ASP A 667 -13.41 26.02 26.87
N VAL A 668 -13.58 27.24 26.36
CA VAL A 668 -14.64 28.16 26.82
C VAL A 668 -16.04 27.60 26.58
N ALA A 669 -16.28 26.94 25.45
CA ALA A 669 -17.61 26.43 25.11
C ALA A 669 -17.98 25.21 25.97
N CYS A 670 -17.02 24.30 26.18
CA CYS A 670 -17.15 23.18 27.10
C CYS A 670 -17.40 23.65 28.53
N GLU A 671 -16.54 24.53 29.06
CA GLU A 671 -16.68 25.02 30.44
C GLU A 671 -18.05 25.66 30.67
N GLN A 672 -18.52 26.50 29.75
CA GLN A 672 -19.84 27.13 29.82
C GLN A 672 -20.98 26.10 29.86
N ALA A 673 -20.90 25.04 29.06
CA ALA A 673 -21.93 23.99 29.03
C ALA A 673 -21.97 23.20 30.37
N TYR A 674 -20.81 22.92 30.95
CA TYR A 674 -20.71 22.26 32.26
C TYR A 674 -21.15 23.18 33.41
N ASP A 675 -20.82 24.48 33.37
CA ASP A 675 -21.23 25.47 34.36
C ASP A 675 -22.74 25.69 34.39
N GLU A 676 -23.40 25.70 33.22
CA GLU A 676 -24.86 25.80 33.14
C GLU A 676 -25.54 24.60 33.83
N LEU A 677 -25.04 23.38 33.59
CA LEU A 677 -25.50 22.17 34.27
C LEU A 677 -25.24 22.25 35.79
N LEU A 678 -24.05 22.67 36.19
CA LEU A 678 -23.66 22.81 37.60
C LEU A 678 -24.54 23.85 38.33
N GLY A 679 -24.85 24.97 37.67
CA GLY A 679 -25.76 25.99 38.18
C GLY A 679 -27.17 25.45 38.43
N TYR A 680 -27.67 24.57 37.56
CA TYR A 680 -28.95 23.88 37.76
C TYR A 680 -28.90 22.92 38.97
N ILE A 681 -27.85 22.11 39.07
CA ILE A 681 -27.64 21.14 40.16
C ILE A 681 -27.61 21.85 41.52
N ARG A 682 -26.84 22.95 41.63
CA ARG A 682 -26.73 23.73 42.88
C ARG A 682 -28.06 24.31 43.35
N LYS A 683 -28.93 24.69 42.41
CA LYS A 683 -30.27 25.20 42.72
C LYS A 683 -31.27 24.10 43.07
N ASN A 684 -31.00 22.84 42.70
CA ASN A 684 -31.90 21.69 42.88
C ASN A 684 -31.16 20.46 43.45
N PRO A 685 -30.49 20.56 44.61
CA PRO A 685 -29.57 19.52 45.10
C PRO A 685 -30.26 18.19 45.44
N SER A 686 -31.57 18.19 45.72
CA SER A 686 -32.37 16.99 46.01
C SER A 686 -32.97 16.31 44.78
N GLN A 687 -32.77 16.87 43.58
CA GLN A 687 -33.34 16.37 42.31
C GLN A 687 -32.24 16.04 41.31
N VAL A 688 -31.12 15.49 41.79
CA VAL A 688 -29.98 15.14 40.94
C VAL A 688 -30.12 13.73 40.44
N ALA A 689 -30.28 13.57 39.13
CA ALA A 689 -30.37 12.25 38.52
C ALA A 689 -29.03 11.49 38.60
N ASP A 690 -29.12 10.15 38.71
CA ASP A 690 -27.96 9.26 38.87
C ASP A 690 -26.92 9.38 37.76
N TYR A 691 -27.33 9.64 36.52
CA TYR A 691 -26.40 9.79 35.40
C TYR A 691 -25.54 11.07 35.53
N VAL A 692 -26.05 12.09 36.21
CA VAL A 692 -25.32 13.33 36.48
C VAL A 692 -24.28 13.12 37.58
N SER A 693 -24.63 12.40 38.66
CA SER A 693 -23.71 12.13 39.78
C SER A 693 -22.55 11.21 39.39
N ARG A 694 -22.71 10.44 38.31
CA ARG A 694 -21.67 9.58 37.73
C ARG A 694 -20.71 10.30 36.78
N CYS A 695 -20.95 11.56 36.43
CA CYS A 695 -20.03 12.34 35.59
C CYS A 695 -18.79 12.79 36.37
N ASP A 696 -17.59 12.43 35.90
CA ASP A 696 -16.34 12.70 36.61
C ASP A 696 -16.00 14.20 36.68
N VAL A 697 -16.23 14.96 35.60
CA VAL A 697 -16.07 16.43 35.57
C VAL A 697 -16.96 17.10 36.62
N ILE A 698 -18.26 16.77 36.64
CA ILE A 698 -19.22 17.33 37.60
C ILE A 698 -18.88 16.92 39.03
N ARG A 699 -18.45 15.67 39.24
CA ARG A 699 -18.02 15.19 40.56
C ARG A 699 -16.82 15.98 41.09
N LYS A 700 -15.87 16.32 40.22
CA LYS A 700 -14.70 17.12 40.58
C LYS A 700 -15.07 18.57 40.88
N ASP A 701 -15.92 19.18 40.07
CA ASP A 701 -16.43 20.55 40.29
C ASP A 701 -17.22 20.69 41.60
N LEU A 702 -18.04 19.70 41.95
CA LEU A 702 -18.82 19.68 43.18
C LEU A 702 -17.93 19.48 44.43
N LYS A 703 -16.91 18.60 44.33
CA LYS A 703 -15.91 18.43 45.39
C LYS A 703 -15.13 19.72 45.65
N ALA A 704 -14.75 20.44 44.59
CA ALA A 704 -14.00 21.70 44.70
C ALA A 704 -14.75 22.79 45.47
N VAL A 705 -16.09 22.73 45.51
CA VAL A 705 -16.95 23.68 46.26
C VAL A 705 -17.55 23.10 47.55
N GLY A 706 -17.01 21.98 48.05
CA GLY A 706 -17.40 21.40 49.34
C GLY A 706 -18.75 20.69 49.36
N MET A 707 -19.33 20.37 48.20
CA MET A 707 -20.58 19.60 48.11
C MET A 707 -20.25 18.12 47.84
N ALA A 708 -20.33 17.28 48.87
CA ALA A 708 -20.17 15.83 48.73
C ALA A 708 -21.55 15.14 48.68
N TYR A 709 -21.80 14.32 47.66
CA TYR A 709 -22.93 13.39 47.65
C TYR A 709 -22.56 12.14 48.46
N SER A 710 -23.36 11.80 49.48
CA SER A 710 -23.31 10.46 50.07
C SER A 710 -23.86 9.47 49.05
N ARG A 711 -23.20 8.32 48.90
CA ARG A 711 -23.72 7.19 48.11
C ARG A 711 -25.08 6.73 48.61
#